data_AF-A0A3D1H897-F1
#
_entry.id   AF-A0A3D1H897-F1
#
_cell.length_a   1.000
_cell.length_b   1.000
_cell.length_c   1.000
_cell.angle_alpha   90.00
_cell.angle_beta   90.00
_cell.angle_gamma   90.00
#
_symmetry.space_group_name_H-M   'P 1'
#
loop_
_entity.id
_entity.type
_entity.pdbx_description
1 polymer ?
#
loop_
_entity_poly.entity_id
_entity_poly.type
_entity_poly.pdbx_seq_one_letter_code
_entity_poly.pdbx_strand_id
1 'polypeptide(L)'
;MKQILVAILMAYSFLGFSQNTTFTRVINNDSTDQLQAAFQNTSGDYYILSTTNSSGQGKKDFQVTKTNGLGVTQWSYTYGSTGNDVGTSMKPTTDGGAIICGYSDSLTGQGDDDIFITKISSTGVQQWTKYIRSDSMERATDVIQSKSGEYFLTGYMKMDTMDINIVVARFNSSGTALWVKTYGGDGDDIGNAIIEDDLNRIVVIGSMANDSTNIGSTGDKDLCIMALNTTGDVLRIKNIGTSTDDEGTAIILAPGKTYYVAGTTHLGFGTGTNGMILSLDSNFNSTNSNWFGGLDEDRIDGLRLLANGKLLVSSSSVGTSSSRDAFVFEYTPSTGLTNVAQITGGLDSDATSKAILAGRELTGFTLLSSGYSLGGTNTEDIYISKMNEFYDNQCGFGQDNLNFGALNLSSGVFSNSQTYSIYGGALFTRASITNNDTLLCCKLEARTSGDSLSICGNESISLGRQSISGYQYSWTSISGSSFSSSSANPSVSPSTSTLYKLVVSSADGLCTPDSALVYLKVNQKLNVTPISDTFVCIGDSILITATSGMNYYEWNTPAGKVNQPSIYIKVTSPNIRLFTIDNNSCAYRDTFSVVQKALPQFSLGSDTTICENLNIKLNGPTNMQNYIWNNVSTGTASYTTNVSKIHKLIVVDSFGCKFTDDIEVLTVPNSPFSLGPDTLVCPGSNYTIFGPSALKFYKWNNVSSALASKTVNVAGKYWAEAYNSFGCPSYDTVNISFYPSSAFSLGADLGFCDDINYTIVGPVGEKEYLWSDSSTNQNLTIDTVGIYYLKIVDDNMCEFRDTVNVTLSQSPTISLGAETKIPASGVLDLTPGSGFKSYTWSTGASTEILQVTDTGRYSVTVVDVNGCSAYAEIYINKTAELNYINGVRYSVYPNPVNDLLHIEGGSELTKSAISIMDALGKTVYSNRSFNGNEKINVKELPAGLYRVIISVDDKTLSLNVVITH
;
A
#
# COMPACT_ATOMS: atom_id res chain seq x y z
N MET A 1 -5.71 -48.86 14.65
CA MET A 1 -7.00 -49.53 14.32
C MET A 1 -8.19 -48.55 14.24
N LYS A 2 -8.64 -47.85 15.30
CA LYS A 2 -9.86 -46.98 15.18
C LYS A 2 -9.75 -45.76 14.23
N GLN A 3 -8.60 -45.11 14.09
CA GLN A 3 -8.41 -44.05 13.07
C GLN A 3 -8.62 -44.56 11.64
N ILE A 4 -8.32 -45.83 11.38
CA ILE A 4 -8.54 -46.47 10.08
C ILE A 4 -10.05 -46.55 9.77
N LEU A 5 -10.93 -46.75 10.76
CA LEU A 5 -12.39 -46.79 10.51
C LEU A 5 -12.96 -45.44 10.04
N VAL A 6 -12.51 -44.32 10.62
CA VAL A 6 -12.98 -42.97 10.24
C VAL A 6 -12.39 -42.55 8.90
N ALA A 7 -11.14 -42.95 8.60
CA ALA A 7 -10.57 -42.81 7.26
C ALA A 7 -11.37 -43.64 6.23
N ILE A 8 -11.65 -44.91 6.54
CA ILE A 8 -12.43 -45.83 5.69
C ILE A 8 -13.84 -45.28 5.38
N LEU A 9 -14.54 -44.71 6.38
CA LEU A 9 -15.86 -44.09 6.20
C LEU A 9 -15.86 -42.84 5.31
N MET A 10 -14.70 -42.22 5.05
CA MET A 10 -14.54 -41.14 4.06
C MET A 10 -13.77 -41.56 2.80
N ALA A 11 -13.16 -42.75 2.78
CA ALA A 11 -12.36 -43.26 1.66
C ALA A 11 -13.11 -44.28 0.78
N TYR A 12 -14.17 -44.93 1.27
CA TYR A 12 -14.94 -45.89 0.46
C TYR A 12 -15.66 -45.30 -0.76
N SER A 13 -15.69 -43.97 -0.91
CA SER A 13 -16.16 -43.27 -2.11
C SER A 13 -15.18 -43.31 -3.30
N PHE A 14 -13.94 -43.79 -3.10
CA PHE A 14 -12.87 -43.72 -4.12
C PHE A 14 -12.49 -45.06 -4.78
N LEU A 15 -13.21 -46.15 -4.50
CA LEU A 15 -13.20 -47.33 -5.40
C LEU A 15 -14.12 -47.07 -6.61
N GLY A 16 -13.70 -46.09 -7.42
CA GLY A 16 -14.39 -45.69 -8.64
C GLY A 16 -14.16 -46.69 -9.78
N PHE A 17 -14.83 -47.84 -9.72
CA PHE A 17 -14.83 -48.84 -10.80
C PHE A 17 -15.08 -48.17 -12.16
N SER A 18 -14.35 -48.64 -13.18
CA SER A 18 -14.35 -48.16 -14.56
C SER A 18 -15.62 -48.53 -15.31
N GLN A 19 -16.14 -47.63 -16.14
CA GLN A 19 -17.38 -47.87 -16.88
C GLN A 19 -17.23 -49.12 -17.76
N ASN A 20 -18.15 -50.07 -17.58
CA ASN A 20 -18.32 -51.28 -18.38
C ASN A 20 -19.47 -51.04 -19.40
N THR A 21 -19.60 -49.80 -19.86
CA THR A 21 -20.24 -49.44 -21.14
C THR A 21 -19.26 -49.79 -22.26
N THR A 22 -19.74 -50.45 -23.32
CA THR A 22 -18.98 -50.65 -24.55
C THR A 22 -19.81 -50.32 -25.80
N PHE A 23 -19.12 -49.74 -26.78
CA PHE A 23 -19.66 -49.39 -28.09
C PHE A 23 -18.51 -49.24 -29.08
N THR A 24 -18.79 -49.40 -30.36
CA THR A 24 -17.90 -48.96 -31.44
C THR A 24 -18.67 -47.99 -32.33
N ARG A 25 -18.13 -46.79 -32.54
CA ARG A 25 -18.67 -45.84 -33.52
C ARG A 25 -17.65 -45.58 -34.62
N VAL A 26 -18.10 -45.67 -35.85
CA VAL A 26 -17.38 -45.25 -37.06
C VAL A 26 -17.72 -43.80 -37.35
N ILE A 27 -16.70 -42.98 -37.59
CA ILE A 27 -16.83 -41.68 -38.25
C ILE A 27 -16.33 -41.86 -39.68
N ASN A 28 -17.20 -41.54 -40.64
CA ASN A 28 -16.96 -41.61 -42.08
C ASN A 28 -17.47 -40.31 -42.71
N ASN A 29 -16.74 -39.76 -43.67
CA ASN A 29 -17.14 -38.55 -44.42
C ASN A 29 -16.95 -38.68 -45.95
N ASP A 30 -16.98 -39.90 -46.48
CA ASP A 30 -16.65 -40.30 -47.86
C ASP A 30 -15.17 -40.15 -48.32
N SER A 31 -14.27 -39.67 -47.45
CA SER A 31 -12.85 -39.52 -47.74
C SER A 31 -11.92 -40.38 -46.86
N THR A 32 -10.62 -40.39 -47.19
CA THR A 32 -9.57 -40.98 -46.34
C THR A 32 -9.29 -40.08 -45.13
N ASP A 33 -9.68 -40.50 -43.93
CA ASP A 33 -9.48 -39.81 -42.65
C ASP A 33 -8.39 -40.49 -41.80
N GLN A 34 -7.19 -39.92 -41.79
CA GLN A 34 -6.02 -40.51 -41.12
C GLN A 34 -5.87 -40.02 -39.67
N LEU A 35 -6.00 -40.89 -38.66
CA LEU A 35 -5.96 -40.48 -37.24
C LEU A 35 -4.56 -39.99 -36.80
N GLN A 36 -4.49 -38.77 -36.26
CA GLN A 36 -3.24 -38.14 -35.82
C GLN A 36 -3.12 -37.99 -34.29
N ALA A 37 -4.18 -37.51 -33.63
CA ALA A 37 -4.21 -37.32 -32.17
C ALA A 37 -5.63 -37.36 -31.61
N ALA A 38 -5.80 -37.80 -30.36
CA ALA A 38 -7.10 -37.78 -29.70
C ALA A 38 -7.01 -37.59 -28.17
N PHE A 39 -8.05 -37.01 -27.57
CA PHE A 39 -8.24 -36.97 -26.12
C PHE A 39 -9.72 -37.05 -25.73
N GLN A 40 -10.00 -37.49 -24.49
CA GLN A 40 -11.32 -37.42 -23.88
C GLN A 40 -11.33 -36.35 -22.78
N ASN A 41 -12.35 -35.49 -22.76
CA ASN A 41 -12.52 -34.48 -21.71
C ASN A 41 -13.23 -35.05 -20.46
N THR A 42 -13.36 -34.24 -19.41
CA THR A 42 -14.00 -34.65 -18.15
C THR A 42 -15.51 -34.89 -18.24
N SER A 43 -16.19 -34.41 -19.28
CA SER A 43 -17.59 -34.70 -19.59
C SER A 43 -17.77 -35.99 -20.41
N GLY A 44 -16.67 -36.63 -20.80
CA GLY A 44 -16.66 -37.79 -21.68
C GLY A 44 -16.65 -37.47 -23.18
N ASP A 45 -16.70 -36.21 -23.60
CA ASP A 45 -16.58 -35.84 -25.02
C ASP A 45 -15.20 -36.28 -25.55
N TYR A 46 -15.14 -36.80 -26.78
CA TYR A 46 -13.87 -37.00 -27.47
C TYR A 46 -13.58 -35.82 -28.41
N TYR A 47 -12.30 -35.46 -28.50
CA TYR A 47 -11.76 -34.56 -29.51
C TYR A 47 -10.75 -35.36 -30.32
N ILE A 48 -10.94 -35.36 -31.63
CA ILE A 48 -10.23 -36.20 -32.60
C ILE A 48 -9.61 -35.29 -33.65
N LEU A 49 -8.30 -35.45 -33.89
CA LEU A 49 -7.53 -34.79 -34.95
C LEU A 49 -7.19 -35.83 -36.01
N SER A 50 -7.55 -35.57 -37.25
CA SER A 50 -7.24 -36.40 -38.42
C SER A 50 -6.78 -35.56 -39.60
N THR A 51 -6.23 -36.21 -40.62
CA THR A 51 -5.87 -35.60 -41.91
C THR A 51 -6.80 -36.14 -43.00
N THR A 52 -7.35 -35.27 -43.84
CA THR A 52 -8.35 -35.59 -44.88
C THR A 52 -7.92 -35.02 -46.25
N ASN A 53 -8.25 -35.73 -47.34
CA ASN A 53 -7.85 -35.36 -48.72
C ASN A 53 -8.95 -34.65 -49.54
N SER A 54 -10.23 -34.73 -49.14
CA SER A 54 -11.36 -34.37 -50.02
C SER A 54 -12.26 -33.25 -49.48
N SER A 55 -12.25 -33.03 -48.18
CA SER A 55 -13.11 -32.04 -47.48
C SER A 55 -12.41 -30.70 -47.22
N GLY A 56 -11.29 -30.48 -47.92
CA GLY A 56 -10.32 -29.43 -47.67
C GLY A 56 -10.56 -28.09 -48.35
N GLN A 57 -9.62 -27.18 -48.15
CA GLN A 57 -9.43 -25.95 -48.91
C GLN A 57 -8.15 -26.02 -49.78
N GLY A 58 -7.28 -27.01 -49.53
CA GLY A 58 -6.10 -27.35 -50.32
C GLY A 58 -6.12 -28.79 -50.87
N LYS A 59 -5.07 -29.56 -50.57
CA LYS A 59 -4.85 -30.97 -50.97
C LYS A 59 -5.11 -31.92 -49.79
N LYS A 60 -4.30 -31.77 -48.74
CA LYS A 60 -4.47 -32.41 -47.43
C LYS A 60 -4.77 -31.29 -46.46
N ASP A 61 -5.76 -31.47 -45.60
CA ASP A 61 -6.06 -30.53 -44.53
C ASP A 61 -6.35 -31.29 -43.24
N PHE A 62 -6.24 -30.63 -42.08
CA PHE A 62 -6.49 -31.27 -40.81
C PHE A 62 -7.93 -31.04 -40.34
N GLN A 63 -8.60 -32.12 -39.98
CA GLN A 63 -9.94 -32.11 -39.43
C GLN A 63 -9.86 -32.21 -37.91
N VAL A 64 -10.68 -31.42 -37.21
CA VAL A 64 -11.00 -31.67 -35.81
C VAL A 64 -12.48 -32.01 -35.69
N THR A 65 -12.74 -33.23 -35.23
CA THR A 65 -14.09 -33.72 -34.91
C THR A 65 -14.26 -33.79 -33.40
N LYS A 66 -15.32 -33.16 -32.88
CA LYS A 66 -15.77 -33.33 -31.51
C LYS A 66 -16.99 -34.23 -31.47
N THR A 67 -16.97 -35.19 -30.56
CA THR A 67 -18.08 -36.09 -30.29
C THR A 67 -18.52 -36.07 -28.82
N ASN A 68 -19.69 -36.63 -28.51
CA ASN A 68 -20.13 -36.85 -27.12
C ASN A 68 -19.55 -38.17 -26.55
N GLY A 69 -19.93 -38.55 -25.33
CA GLY A 69 -19.44 -39.75 -24.65
C GLY A 69 -19.87 -41.09 -25.25
N LEU A 70 -20.83 -41.10 -26.18
CA LEU A 70 -21.22 -42.23 -27.04
C LEU A 70 -20.67 -42.08 -28.48
N GLY A 71 -19.69 -41.18 -28.67
CA GLY A 71 -19.06 -40.92 -29.94
C GLY A 71 -19.91 -40.12 -30.94
N VAL A 72 -21.13 -39.69 -30.60
CA VAL A 72 -21.98 -38.94 -31.57
C VAL A 72 -21.33 -37.62 -31.94
N THR A 73 -21.02 -37.41 -33.23
CA THR A 73 -20.48 -36.14 -33.74
C THR A 73 -21.36 -34.96 -33.29
N GLN A 74 -20.76 -34.02 -32.57
CA GLN A 74 -21.36 -32.75 -32.15
C GLN A 74 -20.99 -31.62 -33.12
N TRP A 75 -19.76 -31.69 -33.66
CA TRP A 75 -19.31 -30.89 -34.79
C TRP A 75 -18.07 -31.54 -35.43
N SER A 76 -17.90 -31.36 -36.74
CA SER A 76 -16.65 -31.61 -37.46
C SER A 76 -16.31 -30.40 -38.31
N TYR A 77 -15.04 -29.99 -38.25
CA TYR A 77 -14.50 -28.87 -39.02
C TYR A 77 -13.13 -29.24 -39.58
N THR A 78 -12.91 -28.98 -40.87
CA THR A 78 -11.57 -29.00 -41.48
C THR A 78 -11.00 -27.59 -41.48
N TYR A 79 -9.71 -27.51 -41.16
CA TYR A 79 -8.91 -26.30 -41.07
C TYR A 79 -7.74 -26.46 -42.05
N GLY A 80 -7.59 -25.49 -42.94
CA GLY A 80 -6.73 -25.64 -44.09
C GLY A 80 -6.28 -24.34 -44.70
N SER A 81 -5.38 -24.45 -45.66
CA SER A 81 -4.95 -23.37 -46.54
C SER A 81 -5.23 -23.77 -48.00
N THR A 82 -4.33 -23.48 -48.95
CA THR A 82 -4.44 -23.94 -50.36
C THR A 82 -3.46 -25.07 -50.70
N GLY A 83 -2.72 -25.61 -49.72
CA GLY A 83 -1.67 -26.61 -49.91
C GLY A 83 -1.93 -27.91 -49.15
N ASN A 84 -0.88 -28.51 -48.58
CA ASN A 84 -0.98 -29.58 -47.59
C ASN A 84 -0.84 -28.97 -46.19
N ASP A 85 -1.81 -29.18 -45.31
CA ASP A 85 -1.81 -28.76 -43.91
C ASP A 85 -2.08 -29.97 -43.00
N VAL A 86 -1.07 -30.38 -42.23
CA VAL A 86 -1.11 -31.61 -41.43
C VAL A 86 -0.95 -31.29 -39.95
N GLY A 87 -2.02 -31.47 -39.18
CA GLY A 87 -1.98 -31.43 -37.72
C GLY A 87 -1.40 -32.72 -37.15
N THR A 88 -0.32 -32.64 -36.39
CA THR A 88 0.44 -33.81 -35.89
C THR A 88 0.06 -34.20 -34.46
N SER A 89 -0.26 -33.21 -33.62
CA SER A 89 -0.70 -33.42 -32.24
C SER A 89 -1.74 -32.40 -31.79
N MET A 90 -2.60 -32.84 -30.87
CA MET A 90 -3.62 -32.03 -30.22
C MET A 90 -3.73 -32.39 -28.73
N LYS A 91 -3.78 -31.37 -27.86
CA LYS A 91 -4.04 -31.52 -26.41
C LYS A 91 -5.22 -30.65 -25.96
N PRO A 92 -5.92 -31.03 -24.87
CA PRO A 92 -6.91 -30.15 -24.24
C PRO A 92 -6.25 -28.88 -23.69
N THR A 93 -7.01 -27.79 -23.66
CA THR A 93 -6.61 -26.54 -22.97
C THR A 93 -7.55 -26.21 -21.81
N THR A 94 -7.08 -25.42 -20.86
CA THR A 94 -7.75 -25.17 -19.56
C THR A 94 -9.11 -24.46 -19.66
N ASP A 95 -9.40 -23.84 -20.79
CA ASP A 95 -10.69 -23.23 -21.16
C ASP A 95 -11.67 -24.22 -21.84
N GLY A 96 -11.30 -25.50 -21.94
CA GLY A 96 -12.09 -26.55 -22.59
C GLY A 96 -11.99 -26.55 -24.12
N GLY A 97 -11.15 -25.69 -24.71
CA GLY A 97 -10.73 -25.79 -26.11
C GLY A 97 -9.61 -26.81 -26.32
N ALA A 98 -8.93 -26.69 -27.46
CA ALA A 98 -7.73 -27.48 -27.76
C ALA A 98 -6.62 -26.60 -28.35
N ILE A 99 -5.37 -27.06 -28.17
CA ILE A 99 -4.18 -26.56 -28.85
C ILE A 99 -3.71 -27.65 -29.81
N ILE A 100 -3.40 -27.27 -31.06
CA ILE A 100 -2.96 -28.16 -32.14
C ILE A 100 -1.65 -27.61 -32.71
N CYS A 101 -0.69 -28.49 -32.98
CA CYS A 101 0.48 -28.18 -33.79
C CYS A 101 0.51 -29.03 -35.06
N GLY A 102 1.32 -28.62 -36.02
CA GLY A 102 1.46 -29.30 -37.29
C GLY A 102 2.39 -28.57 -38.23
N TYR A 103 2.24 -28.82 -39.53
CA TYR A 103 3.03 -28.21 -40.58
C TYR A 103 2.21 -27.93 -41.86
N SER A 104 2.70 -27.04 -42.72
CA SER A 104 1.97 -26.51 -43.90
C SER A 104 2.89 -26.25 -45.10
N ASP A 105 2.65 -26.87 -46.27
CA ASP A 105 3.47 -26.68 -47.49
C ASP A 105 3.16 -25.39 -48.28
N SER A 106 2.08 -24.69 -47.90
CA SER A 106 1.45 -23.70 -48.77
C SER A 106 2.01 -22.29 -48.61
N LEU A 107 2.74 -22.04 -47.52
CA LEU A 107 3.02 -20.69 -47.06
C LEU A 107 4.18 -20.09 -47.88
N THR A 108 5.29 -20.81 -48.03
CA THR A 108 6.43 -20.37 -48.86
C THR A 108 6.09 -20.20 -50.35
N GLY A 109 5.17 -21.00 -50.86
CA GLY A 109 4.97 -21.18 -52.31
C GLY A 109 6.12 -21.93 -53.00
N GLN A 110 7.13 -22.39 -52.25
CA GLN A 110 8.19 -23.28 -52.71
C GLN A 110 7.85 -24.76 -52.45
N GLY A 111 7.00 -25.03 -51.45
CA GLY A 111 6.57 -26.39 -51.09
C GLY A 111 7.37 -27.05 -49.97
N ASP A 112 8.26 -26.31 -49.30
CA ASP A 112 8.78 -26.67 -47.99
C ASP A 112 7.68 -26.57 -46.92
N ASP A 113 7.68 -27.50 -45.96
CA ASP A 113 6.72 -27.53 -44.85
C ASP A 113 7.09 -26.52 -43.74
N ASP A 114 6.23 -25.54 -43.45
CA ASP A 114 6.39 -24.61 -42.33
C ASP A 114 5.65 -25.08 -41.06
N ILE A 115 6.21 -24.89 -39.86
CA ILE A 115 5.49 -25.19 -38.60
C ILE A 115 4.28 -24.27 -38.41
N PHE A 116 3.15 -24.85 -37.97
CA PHE A 116 2.05 -24.10 -37.37
C PHE A 116 1.70 -24.54 -35.95
N ILE A 117 1.13 -23.60 -35.19
CA ILE A 117 0.43 -23.84 -33.93
C ILE A 117 -0.87 -23.02 -33.91
N THR A 118 -2.00 -23.68 -33.67
CA THR A 118 -3.34 -23.08 -33.63
C THR A 118 -4.08 -23.42 -32.34
N LYS A 119 -4.92 -22.49 -31.88
CA LYS A 119 -5.84 -22.70 -30.76
C LYS A 119 -7.29 -22.62 -31.23
N ILE A 120 -8.08 -23.63 -30.89
CA ILE A 120 -9.52 -23.68 -31.14
C ILE A 120 -10.30 -23.64 -29.81
N SER A 121 -11.49 -23.04 -29.85
CA SER A 121 -12.45 -23.08 -28.75
C SER A 121 -13.11 -24.46 -28.58
N SER A 122 -13.84 -24.65 -27.47
CA SER A 122 -14.66 -25.84 -27.21
C SER A 122 -15.76 -26.10 -28.25
N THR A 123 -16.05 -25.11 -29.11
CA THR A 123 -17.01 -25.12 -30.22
C THR A 123 -16.34 -25.16 -31.60
N GLY A 124 -15.03 -25.42 -31.66
CA GLY A 124 -14.27 -25.53 -32.91
C GLY A 124 -14.09 -24.21 -33.65
N VAL A 125 -14.21 -23.06 -32.98
CA VAL A 125 -13.87 -21.76 -33.58
C VAL A 125 -12.38 -21.51 -33.37
N GLN A 126 -11.63 -21.36 -34.46
CA GLN A 126 -10.22 -20.94 -34.44
C GLN A 126 -10.10 -19.56 -33.77
N GLN A 127 -9.30 -19.46 -32.71
CA GLN A 127 -9.05 -18.21 -31.98
C GLN A 127 -7.82 -17.49 -32.52
N TRP A 128 -6.77 -18.24 -32.83
CA TRP A 128 -5.56 -17.76 -33.51
C TRP A 128 -4.80 -18.93 -34.12
N THR A 129 -4.05 -18.66 -35.19
CA THR A 129 -2.99 -19.54 -35.68
C THR A 129 -1.71 -18.73 -35.85
N LYS A 130 -0.57 -19.39 -35.67
CA LYS A 130 0.78 -18.83 -35.64
C LYS A 130 1.71 -19.81 -36.35
N TYR A 131 2.82 -19.30 -36.84
CA TYR A 131 3.77 -20.09 -37.61
C TYR A 131 5.18 -19.88 -37.07
N ILE A 132 5.99 -20.93 -37.13
CA ILE A 132 7.46 -20.85 -37.09
C ILE A 132 7.90 -21.21 -38.50
N ARG A 133 8.78 -20.39 -39.06
CA ARG A 133 9.32 -20.54 -40.40
C ARG A 133 10.79 -20.20 -40.35
N SER A 134 11.60 -21.00 -41.00
CA SER A 134 12.93 -20.61 -41.41
C SER A 134 13.08 -20.89 -42.90
N ASP A 135 14.12 -21.63 -43.23
CA ASP A 135 14.59 -21.87 -44.55
C ASP A 135 13.82 -23.02 -45.21
N SER A 136 13.24 -23.98 -44.49
CA SER A 136 12.87 -25.24 -45.15
C SER A 136 11.81 -26.04 -44.41
N MET A 137 11.90 -27.37 -44.47
CA MET A 137 11.01 -28.29 -43.74
C MET A 137 11.24 -28.16 -42.24
N GLU A 138 10.30 -27.52 -41.57
CA GLU A 138 10.10 -27.58 -40.14
C GLU A 138 8.78 -28.27 -39.84
N ARG A 139 8.81 -29.27 -38.95
CA ARG A 139 7.59 -29.98 -38.54
C ARG A 139 7.51 -30.07 -37.03
N ALA A 140 6.41 -29.57 -36.49
CA ALA A 140 6.05 -29.78 -35.09
C ALA A 140 5.46 -31.18 -34.95
N THR A 141 5.83 -31.88 -33.88
CA THR A 141 5.43 -33.27 -33.61
C THR A 141 4.51 -33.35 -32.41
N ASP A 142 4.77 -32.54 -31.37
CA ASP A 142 3.92 -32.44 -30.19
C ASP A 142 3.87 -31.04 -29.58
N VAL A 143 2.78 -30.76 -28.87
CA VAL A 143 2.46 -29.48 -28.23
C VAL A 143 1.84 -29.71 -26.86
N ILE A 144 2.04 -28.79 -25.92
CA ILE A 144 1.36 -28.79 -24.61
C ILE A 144 0.90 -27.39 -24.22
N GLN A 145 -0.13 -27.34 -23.38
CA GLN A 145 -0.33 -26.22 -22.48
C GLN A 145 0.30 -26.56 -21.13
N SER A 146 1.16 -25.68 -20.64
CA SER A 146 1.80 -25.76 -19.33
C SER A 146 0.86 -25.39 -18.18
N LYS A 147 1.27 -25.73 -16.95
CA LYS A 147 0.65 -25.38 -15.66
C LYS A 147 0.53 -23.86 -15.47
N SER A 148 1.36 -23.05 -16.16
CA SER A 148 1.27 -21.57 -16.16
C SER A 148 0.24 -21.01 -17.16
N GLY A 149 -0.27 -21.85 -18.07
CA GLY A 149 -1.18 -21.46 -19.16
C GLY A 149 -0.48 -21.08 -20.47
N GLU A 150 0.85 -21.01 -20.48
CA GLU A 150 1.68 -20.85 -21.70
C GLU A 150 1.72 -22.13 -22.54
N TYR A 151 2.08 -22.01 -23.81
CA TYR A 151 2.19 -23.15 -24.73
C TYR A 151 3.65 -23.45 -25.08
N PHE A 152 3.96 -24.73 -25.21
CA PHE A 152 5.25 -25.21 -25.71
C PHE A 152 5.01 -26.22 -26.81
N LEU A 153 5.82 -26.21 -27.87
CA LEU A 153 5.87 -27.29 -28.87
C LEU A 153 7.29 -27.82 -29.03
N THR A 154 7.39 -29.06 -29.50
CA THR A 154 8.62 -29.67 -30.00
C THR A 154 8.42 -30.15 -31.45
N GLY A 155 9.52 -30.37 -32.14
CA GLY A 155 9.55 -30.88 -33.50
C GLY A 155 10.97 -31.04 -34.01
N TYR A 156 11.15 -30.95 -35.33
CA TYR A 156 12.43 -30.71 -35.97
C TYR A 156 12.38 -29.49 -36.90
N MET A 157 13.56 -28.92 -37.13
CA MET A 157 13.86 -27.84 -38.06
C MET A 157 15.14 -28.24 -38.81
N LYS A 158 15.04 -28.34 -40.14
CA LYS A 158 16.18 -28.43 -41.07
C LYS A 158 17.22 -27.31 -40.76
N MET A 159 18.53 -27.56 -40.92
CA MET A 159 19.61 -26.57 -40.67
C MET A 159 20.58 -26.42 -41.86
N ASP A 160 21.23 -25.25 -42.00
CA ASP A 160 22.24 -24.90 -43.05
C ASP A 160 23.30 -25.98 -43.37
N THR A 161 23.57 -26.91 -42.45
CA THR A 161 24.61 -27.95 -42.53
C THR A 161 24.30 -29.13 -43.46
N MET A 162 23.04 -29.36 -43.83
CA MET A 162 22.51 -30.60 -44.42
C MET A 162 22.06 -31.71 -43.46
N ASP A 163 21.82 -31.36 -42.19
CA ASP A 163 21.14 -32.18 -41.17
C ASP A 163 19.95 -31.43 -40.49
N ILE A 164 19.03 -32.14 -39.83
CA ILE A 164 17.90 -31.54 -39.08
C ILE A 164 18.17 -31.50 -37.56
N ASN A 165 17.72 -30.45 -36.87
CA ASN A 165 17.85 -30.29 -35.41
C ASN A 165 16.49 -30.30 -34.68
N ILE A 166 16.47 -30.72 -33.41
CA ILE A 166 15.28 -30.60 -32.54
C ILE A 166 14.91 -29.13 -32.39
N VAL A 167 13.70 -28.73 -32.79
CA VAL A 167 13.16 -27.40 -32.50
C VAL A 167 12.22 -27.44 -31.31
N VAL A 168 12.41 -26.52 -30.36
CA VAL A 168 11.48 -26.27 -29.26
C VAL A 168 11.10 -24.80 -29.27
N ALA A 169 9.84 -24.49 -29.03
CA ALA A 169 9.36 -23.11 -28.96
C ALA A 169 8.39 -22.89 -27.81
N ARG A 170 8.45 -21.70 -27.20
CA ARG A 170 7.58 -21.24 -26.12
C ARG A 170 6.73 -20.08 -26.61
N PHE A 171 5.43 -20.11 -26.32
CA PHE A 171 4.47 -19.07 -26.65
C PHE A 171 3.70 -18.63 -25.40
N ASN A 172 3.37 -17.35 -25.32
CA ASN A 172 2.45 -16.87 -24.29
C ASN A 172 1.01 -17.37 -24.56
N SER A 173 0.07 -17.07 -23.65
CA SER A 173 -1.33 -17.47 -23.77
C SER A 173 -2.08 -16.92 -25.01
N SER A 174 -1.56 -15.89 -25.68
CA SER A 174 -2.09 -15.34 -26.95
C SER A 174 -1.39 -15.87 -28.21
N GLY A 175 -0.55 -16.91 -28.09
CA GLY A 175 0.21 -17.47 -29.21
C GLY A 175 1.36 -16.56 -29.70
N THR A 176 1.77 -15.55 -28.94
CA THR A 176 2.97 -14.79 -29.28
C THR A 176 4.19 -15.61 -28.87
N ALA A 177 5.06 -15.94 -29.83
CA ALA A 177 6.32 -16.62 -29.56
C ALA A 177 7.19 -15.77 -28.61
N LEU A 178 7.68 -16.39 -27.54
CA LEU A 178 8.61 -15.80 -26.58
C LEU A 178 10.06 -16.18 -26.91
N TRP A 179 10.26 -17.41 -27.39
CA TRP A 179 11.49 -17.87 -28.01
C TRP A 179 11.23 -19.11 -28.89
N VAL A 180 12.09 -19.29 -29.88
CA VAL A 180 12.30 -20.51 -30.66
C VAL A 180 13.78 -20.86 -30.50
N LYS A 181 14.11 -22.12 -30.25
CA LYS A 181 15.49 -22.60 -30.10
C LYS A 181 15.63 -23.98 -30.74
N THR A 182 16.74 -24.20 -31.42
CA THR A 182 17.16 -25.53 -31.91
C THR A 182 18.21 -26.14 -30.99
N TYR A 183 18.23 -27.48 -30.94
CA TYR A 183 19.14 -28.29 -30.14
C TYR A 183 19.53 -29.50 -30.99
N GLY A 184 20.82 -29.71 -31.18
CA GLY A 184 21.32 -30.80 -32.02
C GLY A 184 22.82 -30.70 -32.34
N GLY A 185 23.29 -31.63 -33.16
CA GLY A 185 24.70 -31.85 -33.51
C GLY A 185 24.95 -32.04 -35.01
N ASP A 186 25.61 -33.14 -35.37
CA ASP A 186 25.86 -33.57 -36.75
C ASP A 186 24.95 -34.77 -37.06
N GLY A 187 24.02 -34.66 -38.02
CA GLY A 187 23.00 -35.68 -38.33
C GLY A 187 21.59 -35.36 -37.81
N ASP A 188 20.60 -36.20 -38.18
CA ASP A 188 19.19 -35.88 -37.99
C ASP A 188 18.67 -36.06 -36.54
N ASP A 189 18.51 -34.96 -35.83
CA ASP A 189 17.94 -34.86 -34.49
C ASP A 189 16.46 -34.45 -34.52
N ILE A 190 15.59 -35.24 -33.89
CA ILE A 190 14.13 -35.09 -33.91
C ILE A 190 13.58 -35.04 -32.49
N GLY A 191 12.81 -34.00 -32.14
CA GLY A 191 11.94 -34.04 -30.96
C GLY A 191 10.55 -34.54 -31.34
N ASN A 192 10.00 -35.49 -30.59
CA ASN A 192 8.72 -36.17 -30.90
C ASN A 192 7.59 -35.93 -29.92
N ALA A 193 7.89 -35.87 -28.62
CA ALA A 193 6.88 -35.60 -27.59
C ALA A 193 7.40 -34.69 -26.48
N ILE A 194 6.50 -33.93 -25.87
CA ILE A 194 6.84 -32.87 -24.92
C ILE A 194 5.90 -32.88 -23.72
N ILE A 195 6.46 -32.78 -22.51
CA ILE A 195 5.69 -32.68 -21.25
C ILE A 195 6.30 -31.62 -20.31
N GLU A 196 5.51 -31.14 -19.37
CA GLU A 196 6.00 -30.37 -18.22
C GLU A 196 6.02 -31.27 -16.98
N ASP A 197 7.15 -31.34 -16.28
CA ASP A 197 7.32 -32.21 -15.12
C ASP A 197 6.95 -31.53 -13.78
N ASP A 198 7.03 -32.29 -12.68
CA ASP A 198 6.76 -31.79 -11.32
C ASP A 198 7.88 -30.93 -10.70
N LEU A 199 8.88 -30.55 -11.50
CA LEU A 199 9.86 -29.51 -11.22
C LEU A 199 9.62 -28.27 -12.10
N ASN A 200 8.53 -28.25 -12.88
CA ASN A 200 8.20 -27.25 -13.89
C ASN A 200 9.30 -27.09 -14.97
N ARG A 201 9.99 -28.20 -15.27
CA ARG A 201 10.90 -28.29 -16.43
C ARG A 201 10.11 -28.77 -17.63
N ILE A 202 10.48 -28.27 -18.80
CA ILE A 202 9.96 -28.78 -20.07
C ILE A 202 10.85 -29.95 -20.48
N VAL A 203 10.28 -31.15 -20.54
CA VAL A 203 10.98 -32.38 -20.93
C VAL A 203 10.56 -32.75 -22.33
N VAL A 204 11.52 -32.79 -23.24
CA VAL A 204 11.39 -33.27 -24.61
C VAL A 204 11.95 -34.69 -24.69
N ILE A 205 11.24 -35.55 -25.41
CA ILE A 205 11.72 -36.86 -25.83
C ILE A 205 11.77 -36.91 -27.36
N GLY A 206 12.72 -37.66 -27.89
CA GLY A 206 12.94 -37.78 -29.32
C GLY A 206 14.12 -38.70 -29.65
N SER A 207 14.92 -38.29 -30.61
CA SER A 207 16.15 -38.98 -31.04
C SER A 207 17.25 -37.99 -31.43
N MET A 208 18.51 -38.37 -31.25
CA MET A 208 19.68 -37.62 -31.72
C MET A 208 20.67 -38.53 -32.46
N ALA A 209 21.38 -38.00 -33.45
CA ALA A 209 22.29 -38.73 -34.32
C ALA A 209 23.77 -38.44 -34.02
N ASN A 210 24.61 -39.46 -34.24
CA ASN A 210 26.09 -39.43 -34.26
C ASN A 210 26.84 -38.90 -33.01
N ASP A 211 26.15 -38.36 -31.99
CA ASP A 211 26.78 -37.87 -30.78
C ASP A 211 27.38 -39.04 -29.97
N SER A 212 28.67 -38.94 -29.69
CA SER A 212 29.45 -40.06 -29.17
C SER A 212 29.70 -39.93 -27.68
N THR A 213 29.22 -40.89 -26.88
CA THR A 213 29.98 -41.42 -25.72
C THR A 213 29.52 -42.78 -25.14
N ASN A 214 28.87 -43.63 -25.95
CA ASN A 214 28.43 -45.02 -25.67
C ASN A 214 27.13 -45.14 -24.83
N ILE A 215 26.27 -46.14 -25.08
CA ILE A 215 26.43 -47.35 -25.92
C ILE A 215 25.37 -47.35 -27.04
N GLY A 216 25.69 -47.26 -28.33
CA GLY A 216 26.95 -46.94 -28.99
C GLY A 216 27.29 -47.76 -30.24
N SER A 217 27.13 -47.15 -31.42
CA SER A 217 28.13 -47.21 -32.51
C SER A 217 28.32 -45.81 -33.13
N THR A 218 28.79 -45.69 -34.39
CA THR A 218 28.98 -44.41 -35.09
C THR A 218 28.31 -44.44 -36.46
N GLY A 219 27.44 -43.47 -36.77
CA GLY A 219 26.59 -43.46 -37.97
C GLY A 219 25.12 -43.77 -37.67
N ASP A 220 24.64 -43.32 -36.51
CA ASP A 220 23.85 -44.11 -35.55
C ASP A 220 22.95 -43.15 -34.75
N LYS A 221 21.68 -43.49 -34.53
CA LYS A 221 20.68 -42.61 -33.89
C LYS A 221 20.19 -43.17 -32.55
N ASP A 222 20.42 -42.43 -31.47
CA ASP A 222 19.99 -42.78 -30.11
C ASP A 222 18.69 -42.07 -29.72
N LEU A 223 17.90 -42.67 -28.82
CA LEU A 223 16.78 -41.98 -28.17
C LEU A 223 17.30 -40.87 -27.23
N CYS A 224 16.89 -39.63 -27.46
CA CYS A 224 17.28 -38.46 -26.66
C CYS A 224 16.19 -38.08 -25.66
N ILE A 225 16.59 -37.82 -24.40
CA ILE A 225 15.76 -37.17 -23.38
C ILE A 225 16.42 -35.88 -22.86
N MET A 226 15.72 -34.76 -22.98
CA MET A 226 16.22 -33.42 -22.66
C MET A 226 15.26 -32.67 -21.72
N ALA A 227 15.79 -32.13 -20.62
CA ALA A 227 15.09 -31.22 -19.71
C ALA A 227 15.58 -29.79 -19.89
N LEU A 228 14.66 -28.88 -20.20
CA LEU A 228 14.87 -27.44 -20.33
C LEU A 228 14.29 -26.68 -19.14
N ASN A 229 14.87 -25.52 -18.82
CA ASN A 229 14.20 -24.51 -18.01
C ASN A 229 13.18 -23.71 -18.87
N THR A 230 12.44 -22.77 -18.27
CA THR A 230 11.45 -21.95 -19.00
C THR A 230 12.06 -20.93 -19.96
N THR A 231 13.36 -20.60 -19.85
CA THR A 231 14.13 -19.81 -20.83
C THR A 231 14.70 -20.67 -21.97
N GLY A 232 14.47 -21.99 -21.97
CA GLY A 232 14.94 -22.91 -23.01
C GLY A 232 16.43 -23.22 -22.91
N ASP A 233 17.00 -23.21 -21.71
CA ASP A 233 18.39 -23.59 -21.48
C ASP A 233 18.43 -25.03 -20.94
N VAL A 234 19.37 -25.83 -21.46
CA VAL A 234 19.46 -27.26 -21.13
C VAL A 234 19.90 -27.45 -19.68
N LEU A 235 19.00 -27.99 -18.85
CA LEU A 235 19.28 -28.40 -17.47
C LEU A 235 19.83 -29.82 -17.40
N ARG A 236 19.48 -30.66 -18.38
CA ARG A 236 20.01 -32.02 -18.58
C ARG A 236 19.68 -32.48 -19.99
N ILE A 237 20.60 -33.21 -20.60
CA ILE A 237 20.33 -34.02 -21.79
C ILE A 237 20.97 -35.40 -21.57
N LYS A 238 20.43 -36.44 -22.21
CA LYS A 238 21.02 -37.77 -22.22
C LYS A 238 20.46 -38.60 -23.37
N ASN A 239 21.36 -39.33 -24.02
CA ASN A 239 21.04 -40.29 -25.07
C ASN A 239 21.02 -41.71 -24.48
N ILE A 240 20.06 -42.53 -24.90
CA ILE A 240 19.73 -43.85 -24.33
C ILE A 240 19.17 -44.78 -25.42
N GLY A 241 20.02 -45.32 -26.28
CA GLY A 241 19.66 -46.37 -27.23
C GLY A 241 20.60 -47.58 -27.16
N THR A 242 21.02 -48.03 -28.33
CA THR A 242 21.62 -49.35 -28.57
C THR A 242 22.74 -49.25 -29.63
N SER A 243 22.84 -50.18 -30.59
CA SER A 243 23.73 -50.05 -31.76
C SER A 243 22.90 -50.06 -33.05
N THR A 244 21.71 -49.46 -32.98
CA THR A 244 20.64 -49.42 -34.00
C THR A 244 19.80 -48.17 -33.75
N ASP A 245 19.02 -47.70 -34.74
CA ASP A 245 18.21 -46.49 -34.53
C ASP A 245 17.16 -46.68 -33.42
N ASP A 246 17.32 -45.91 -32.35
CA ASP A 246 16.39 -45.77 -31.23
C ASP A 246 15.75 -44.38 -31.22
N GLU A 247 14.47 -44.33 -30.86
CA GLU A 247 13.69 -43.11 -30.94
C GLU A 247 12.58 -43.09 -29.90
N GLY A 248 12.55 -42.07 -29.05
CA GLY A 248 11.44 -41.87 -28.12
C GLY A 248 10.29 -41.17 -28.82
N THR A 249 9.11 -41.79 -28.83
CA THR A 249 7.92 -41.30 -29.54
C THR A 249 6.87 -40.72 -28.60
N ALA A 250 6.83 -41.16 -27.34
CA ALA A 250 5.90 -40.65 -26.33
C ALA A 250 6.50 -40.73 -24.92
N ILE A 251 6.13 -39.78 -24.04
CA ILE A 251 6.60 -39.74 -22.65
C ILE A 251 5.46 -39.37 -21.69
N ILE A 252 5.41 -40.04 -20.53
CA ILE A 252 4.53 -39.70 -19.42
C ILE A 252 5.30 -39.67 -18.10
N LEU A 253 4.89 -38.80 -17.18
CA LEU A 253 5.42 -38.72 -15.81
C LEU A 253 4.49 -39.47 -14.83
N ALA A 254 5.08 -40.30 -13.98
CA ALA A 254 4.35 -41.04 -12.95
C ALA A 254 4.55 -40.44 -11.53
N PRO A 255 3.56 -40.59 -10.62
CA PRO A 255 3.71 -40.24 -9.21
C PRO A 255 4.94 -40.91 -8.61
N GLY A 256 5.85 -40.12 -8.04
CA GLY A 256 7.17 -40.58 -7.61
C GLY A 256 8.34 -40.10 -8.47
N LYS A 257 8.07 -39.41 -9.59
CA LYS A 257 9.06 -38.83 -10.52
C LYS A 257 9.83 -39.84 -11.38
N THR A 258 9.17 -40.96 -11.69
CA THR A 258 9.60 -41.89 -12.75
C THR A 258 9.01 -41.43 -14.08
N TYR A 259 9.82 -41.35 -15.13
CA TYR A 259 9.32 -41.18 -16.50
C TYR A 259 9.12 -42.55 -17.12
N TYR A 260 7.99 -42.74 -17.79
CA TYR A 260 7.81 -43.85 -18.72
C TYR A 260 7.87 -43.29 -20.14
N VAL A 261 8.81 -43.80 -20.91
CA VAL A 261 9.02 -43.43 -22.31
C VAL A 261 8.61 -44.61 -23.16
N ALA A 262 7.72 -44.38 -24.12
CA ALA A 262 7.52 -45.26 -25.25
C ALA A 262 8.35 -44.76 -26.44
N GLY A 263 8.76 -45.68 -27.27
CA GLY A 263 9.57 -45.40 -28.44
C GLY A 263 9.57 -46.55 -29.43
N THR A 264 10.48 -46.44 -30.37
CA THR A 264 10.85 -47.48 -31.32
C THR A 264 12.35 -47.76 -31.22
N THR A 265 12.71 -48.98 -31.55
CA THR A 265 14.08 -49.48 -31.69
C THR A 265 14.20 -50.19 -33.03
N HIS A 266 15.43 -50.41 -33.47
CA HIS A 266 15.72 -51.43 -34.48
C HIS A 266 16.52 -52.59 -33.87
N LEU A 267 16.23 -52.96 -32.60
CA LEU A 267 16.61 -54.22 -31.94
C LEU A 267 15.43 -55.18 -31.63
N GLY A 268 14.42 -55.34 -32.50
CA GLY A 268 13.42 -56.45 -32.48
C GLY A 268 13.56 -57.41 -33.69
N PHE A 269 13.08 -58.67 -33.62
CA PHE A 269 13.58 -59.78 -34.48
C PHE A 269 13.59 -59.39 -35.97
N GLY A 270 14.66 -59.67 -36.71
CA GLY A 270 14.63 -59.61 -38.18
C GLY A 270 15.22 -58.33 -38.77
N THR A 271 14.38 -57.52 -39.41
CA THR A 271 14.78 -56.29 -40.13
C THR A 271 13.75 -55.16 -39.96
N GLY A 272 13.07 -55.15 -38.82
CA GLY A 272 11.92 -54.28 -38.55
C GLY A 272 12.23 -53.14 -37.57
N THR A 273 11.26 -52.24 -37.45
CA THR A 273 11.18 -51.28 -36.35
C THR A 273 10.28 -51.87 -35.28
N ASN A 274 10.65 -51.83 -34.00
CA ASN A 274 9.89 -52.49 -32.94
C ASN A 274 9.69 -51.59 -31.71
N GLY A 275 8.63 -51.82 -30.95
CA GLY A 275 8.25 -50.96 -29.82
C GLY A 275 9.18 -51.06 -28.61
N MET A 276 9.51 -49.94 -28.00
CA MET A 276 10.32 -49.82 -26.76
C MET A 276 9.48 -49.24 -25.62
N ILE A 277 9.64 -49.76 -24.39
CA ILE A 277 9.26 -49.06 -23.16
C ILE A 277 10.45 -48.96 -22.21
N LEU A 278 10.87 -47.72 -21.91
CA LEU A 278 11.85 -47.39 -20.87
C LEU A 278 11.15 -46.88 -19.61
N SER A 279 11.73 -47.22 -18.46
CA SER A 279 11.42 -46.62 -17.15
C SER A 279 12.66 -45.85 -16.70
N LEU A 280 12.57 -44.53 -16.58
CA LEU A 280 13.70 -43.66 -16.22
C LEU A 280 13.47 -43.00 -14.85
N ASP A 281 14.52 -42.90 -14.04
CA ASP A 281 14.47 -42.11 -12.80
C ASP A 281 14.45 -40.59 -13.07
N SER A 282 14.29 -39.79 -12.02
CA SER A 282 14.32 -38.32 -12.11
C SER A 282 15.65 -37.72 -12.62
N ASN A 283 16.70 -38.56 -12.78
CA ASN A 283 18.00 -38.22 -13.33
C ASN A 283 18.20 -38.66 -14.79
N PHE A 284 17.20 -39.30 -15.41
CA PHE A 284 17.28 -39.96 -16.73
C PHE A 284 18.14 -41.23 -16.77
N ASN A 285 18.28 -41.93 -15.64
CA ASN A 285 18.88 -43.26 -15.62
C ASN A 285 17.82 -44.31 -15.87
N SER A 286 18.05 -45.20 -16.84
CA SER A 286 17.18 -46.34 -17.07
C SER A 286 17.21 -47.27 -15.86
N THR A 287 16.02 -47.55 -15.33
CA THR A 287 15.79 -48.50 -14.24
C THR A 287 15.19 -49.81 -14.75
N ASN A 288 14.55 -49.80 -15.92
CA ASN A 288 14.09 -50.98 -16.66
C ASN A 288 13.86 -50.61 -18.13
N SER A 289 14.15 -51.52 -19.05
CA SER A 289 13.97 -51.37 -20.50
C SER A 289 13.44 -52.67 -21.10
N ASN A 290 12.33 -52.60 -21.83
CA ASN A 290 11.69 -53.76 -22.46
C ASN A 290 11.32 -53.42 -23.91
N TRP A 291 11.42 -54.41 -24.79
CA TRP A 291 11.19 -54.28 -26.23
C TRP A 291 10.09 -55.25 -26.66
N PHE A 292 9.26 -54.86 -27.62
CA PHE A 292 8.06 -55.58 -28.05
C PHE A 292 7.86 -55.41 -29.56
N GLY A 293 8.02 -56.48 -30.33
CA GLY A 293 7.70 -56.45 -31.77
C GLY A 293 8.16 -57.67 -32.55
N GLY A 294 7.52 -57.93 -33.68
CA GLY A 294 7.65 -59.11 -34.54
C GLY A 294 8.86 -59.10 -35.48
N LEU A 295 8.65 -59.60 -36.70
CA LEU A 295 9.65 -59.60 -37.78
C LEU A 295 9.62 -58.32 -38.63
N ASP A 296 8.57 -57.53 -38.45
CA ASP A 296 8.13 -56.44 -39.32
C ASP A 296 8.00 -55.14 -38.47
N GLU A 297 7.15 -54.20 -38.86
CA GLU A 297 7.01 -52.90 -38.16
C GLU A 297 5.98 -52.89 -37.01
N ASP A 298 6.45 -52.76 -35.77
CA ASP A 298 5.66 -52.49 -34.57
C ASP A 298 5.94 -51.09 -33.99
N ARG A 299 4.87 -50.40 -33.60
CA ARG A 299 4.91 -49.03 -33.06
C ARG A 299 4.09 -48.94 -31.80
N ILE A 300 4.62 -48.33 -30.74
CA ILE A 300 3.84 -48.00 -29.54
C ILE A 300 3.26 -46.60 -29.72
N ASP A 301 1.96 -46.55 -30.00
CA ASP A 301 1.22 -45.35 -30.36
C ASP A 301 0.62 -44.62 -29.14
N GLY A 302 0.59 -45.25 -27.96
CA GLY A 302 0.05 -44.63 -26.75
C GLY A 302 0.40 -45.31 -25.43
N LEU A 303 0.65 -44.48 -24.41
CA LEU A 303 0.81 -44.90 -23.00
C LEU A 303 -0.23 -44.20 -22.11
N ARG A 304 -0.82 -44.95 -21.17
CA ARG A 304 -1.61 -44.43 -20.05
C ARG A 304 -1.18 -45.11 -18.75
N LEU A 305 -0.92 -44.32 -17.70
CA LEU A 305 -0.66 -44.84 -16.36
C LEU A 305 -1.99 -45.18 -15.66
N LEU A 306 -2.04 -46.36 -15.05
CA LEU A 306 -3.12 -46.85 -14.20
C LEU A 306 -2.82 -46.58 -12.71
N ALA A 307 -3.84 -46.42 -11.88
CA ALA A 307 -3.68 -46.13 -10.45
C ALA A 307 -3.08 -47.31 -9.64
N ASN A 308 -3.08 -48.51 -10.22
CA ASN A 308 -2.36 -49.67 -9.71
C ASN A 308 -0.84 -49.65 -10.02
N GLY A 309 -0.34 -48.65 -10.75
CA GLY A 309 1.07 -48.50 -11.14
C GLY A 309 1.48 -49.22 -12.43
N LYS A 310 0.56 -49.91 -13.11
CA LYS A 310 0.76 -50.47 -14.45
C LYS A 310 0.62 -49.40 -15.54
N LEU A 311 1.13 -49.71 -16.73
CA LEU A 311 0.80 -49.00 -17.96
C LEU A 311 -0.23 -49.78 -18.77
N LEU A 312 -1.28 -49.09 -19.22
CA LEU A 312 -2.07 -49.51 -20.37
C LEU A 312 -1.36 -48.96 -21.63
N VAL A 313 -1.11 -49.84 -22.58
CA VAL A 313 -0.33 -49.55 -23.79
C VAL A 313 -1.20 -49.82 -25.01
N SER A 314 -1.16 -48.93 -26.00
CA SER A 314 -1.66 -49.20 -27.35
C SER A 314 -0.50 -49.28 -28.34
N SER A 315 -0.60 -50.23 -29.25
CA SER A 315 0.43 -50.54 -30.25
C SER A 315 -0.24 -50.82 -31.59
N SER A 316 0.43 -50.47 -32.69
CA SER A 316 0.10 -50.94 -34.02
C SER A 316 1.21 -51.85 -34.55
N SER A 317 0.86 -53.02 -35.06
CA SER A 317 1.80 -54.06 -35.51
C SER A 317 1.40 -54.58 -36.89
N VAL A 318 2.39 -54.96 -37.69
CA VAL A 318 2.23 -55.67 -38.96
C VAL A 318 2.71 -57.11 -38.75
N GLY A 319 1.93 -58.09 -39.20
CA GLY A 319 2.39 -59.48 -39.30
C GLY A 319 2.82 -59.82 -40.72
N THR A 320 3.69 -60.82 -40.86
CA THR A 320 4.25 -61.33 -42.13
C THR A 320 3.23 -61.72 -43.21
N SER A 321 1.93 -61.77 -42.89
CA SER A 321 0.83 -61.95 -43.84
C SER A 321 -0.45 -61.19 -43.46
N SER A 322 -0.36 -60.15 -42.62
CA SER A 322 -1.52 -59.37 -42.18
C SER A 322 -1.37 -57.89 -42.53
N SER A 323 -2.46 -57.16 -42.32
CA SER A 323 -2.50 -55.71 -42.31
C SER A 323 -1.86 -55.12 -41.03
N ARG A 324 -1.83 -53.77 -40.93
CA ARG A 324 -1.45 -53.08 -39.68
C ARG A 324 -2.66 -52.97 -38.78
N ASP A 325 -2.60 -53.63 -37.63
CA ASP A 325 -3.76 -53.86 -36.75
C ASP A 325 -3.53 -53.28 -35.35
N ALA A 326 -4.62 -53.02 -34.62
CA ALA A 326 -4.60 -52.30 -33.34
C ALA A 326 -4.58 -53.25 -32.13
N PHE A 327 -3.59 -53.11 -31.24
CA PHE A 327 -3.41 -53.93 -30.04
C PHE A 327 -3.43 -53.10 -28.75
N VAL A 328 -4.08 -53.61 -27.70
CA VAL A 328 -4.09 -52.99 -26.35
C VAL A 328 -3.69 -54.03 -25.28
N PHE A 329 -2.77 -53.68 -24.38
CA PHE A 329 -2.27 -54.58 -23.32
C PHE A 329 -1.82 -53.89 -22.02
N GLU A 330 -1.72 -54.65 -20.92
CA GLU A 330 -1.17 -54.17 -19.64
C GLU A 330 0.31 -54.56 -19.43
N TYR A 331 1.18 -53.56 -19.41
CA TYR A 331 2.58 -53.67 -19.01
C TYR A 331 2.76 -53.29 -17.53
N THR A 332 3.42 -54.16 -16.75
CA THR A 332 3.80 -53.89 -15.35
C THR A 332 5.29 -53.57 -15.30
N PRO A 333 5.70 -52.34 -14.90
CA PRO A 333 7.10 -51.90 -14.94
C PRO A 333 8.15 -52.71 -14.17
N SER A 334 7.74 -53.67 -13.32
CA SER A 334 8.62 -54.58 -12.58
C SER A 334 8.67 -56.02 -13.12
N THR A 335 7.77 -56.40 -14.04
CA THR A 335 7.62 -57.80 -14.50
C THR A 335 7.34 -57.95 -16.00
N GLY A 336 7.27 -56.87 -16.78
CA GLY A 336 6.97 -56.92 -18.21
C GLY A 336 5.47 -57.00 -18.51
N LEU A 337 5.09 -57.68 -19.60
CA LEU A 337 3.69 -57.92 -19.95
C LEU A 337 2.98 -58.73 -18.86
N THR A 338 1.73 -58.38 -18.53
CA THR A 338 0.99 -59.05 -17.45
C THR A 338 -0.46 -59.41 -17.74
N ASN A 339 -1.09 -58.80 -18.75
CA ASN A 339 -2.32 -59.29 -19.37
C ASN A 339 -2.14 -59.23 -20.89
N VAL A 340 -2.67 -60.26 -21.58
CA VAL A 340 -2.44 -60.50 -23.01
C VAL A 340 -3.18 -59.48 -23.86
N ALA A 341 -2.58 -59.14 -25.01
CA ALA A 341 -3.15 -58.17 -25.94
C ALA A 341 -4.48 -58.61 -26.54
N GLN A 342 -5.37 -57.66 -26.75
CA GLN A 342 -6.58 -57.83 -27.56
C GLN A 342 -6.46 -57.00 -28.84
N ILE A 343 -6.84 -57.60 -29.97
CA ILE A 343 -7.02 -56.88 -31.24
C ILE A 343 -8.35 -56.12 -31.17
N THR A 344 -8.35 -54.88 -31.65
CA THR A 344 -9.58 -54.07 -31.79
C THR A 344 -9.75 -53.68 -33.25
N GLY A 345 -10.41 -54.54 -34.02
CA GLY A 345 -10.59 -54.40 -35.47
C GLY A 345 -11.50 -55.48 -36.06
N GLY A 346 -11.49 -55.60 -37.39
CA GLY A 346 -12.03 -56.70 -38.18
C GLY A 346 -10.91 -57.54 -38.80
N LEU A 347 -10.90 -57.67 -40.14
CA LEU A 347 -9.99 -58.55 -40.89
C LEU A 347 -9.00 -57.79 -41.81
N ASP A 348 -9.16 -56.49 -41.96
CA ASP A 348 -8.32 -55.59 -42.74
C ASP A 348 -7.62 -54.58 -41.81
N SER A 349 -6.83 -53.65 -42.37
CA SER A 349 -5.99 -52.78 -41.55
C SER A 349 -6.79 -51.82 -40.67
N ASP A 350 -6.65 -51.96 -39.36
CA ASP A 350 -7.39 -51.18 -38.34
C ASP A 350 -6.52 -50.30 -37.44
N ALA A 351 -5.21 -50.22 -37.70
CA ALA A 351 -4.31 -49.21 -37.14
C ALA A 351 -3.38 -48.61 -38.20
N THR A 352 -3.89 -48.42 -39.42
CA THR A 352 -3.15 -47.88 -40.59
C THR A 352 -2.26 -46.67 -40.26
N SER A 353 -2.82 -45.68 -39.57
CA SER A 353 -2.12 -44.48 -39.13
C SER A 353 -1.57 -44.61 -37.69
N LYS A 354 -2.44 -44.74 -36.68
CA LYS A 354 -2.09 -44.87 -35.24
C LYS A 354 -3.19 -45.57 -34.44
N ALA A 355 -2.84 -46.16 -33.29
CA ALA A 355 -3.76 -46.66 -32.26
C ALA A 355 -3.66 -45.86 -30.94
N ILE A 356 -4.61 -44.98 -30.64
CA ILE A 356 -4.53 -43.96 -29.57
C ILE A 356 -5.45 -44.26 -28.39
N LEU A 357 -4.89 -44.39 -27.18
CA LEU A 357 -5.66 -44.51 -25.93
C LEU A 357 -6.20 -43.16 -25.44
N ALA A 358 -7.53 -43.04 -25.34
CA ALA A 358 -8.23 -41.97 -24.65
C ALA A 358 -8.96 -42.48 -23.38
N GLY A 359 -9.48 -41.54 -22.60
CA GLY A 359 -10.21 -41.84 -21.35
C GLY A 359 -9.33 -41.98 -20.11
N ARG A 360 -9.94 -42.49 -19.05
CA ARG A 360 -9.41 -42.59 -17.67
C ARG A 360 -10.14 -43.71 -16.95
N GLU A 361 -9.55 -44.31 -15.92
CA GLU A 361 -10.17 -45.40 -15.15
C GLU A 361 -11.64 -45.10 -14.77
N LEU A 362 -11.92 -43.99 -14.10
CA LEU A 362 -13.28 -43.61 -13.65
C LEU A 362 -14.34 -43.56 -14.78
N THR A 363 -13.92 -43.34 -16.02
CA THR A 363 -14.79 -43.25 -17.22
C THR A 363 -14.60 -44.41 -18.19
N GLY A 364 -13.81 -45.43 -17.82
CA GLY A 364 -13.27 -46.43 -18.73
C GLY A 364 -12.30 -45.84 -19.76
N PHE A 365 -11.53 -46.71 -20.41
CA PHE A 365 -10.66 -46.34 -21.53
C PHE A 365 -11.40 -46.46 -22.87
N THR A 366 -10.82 -45.85 -23.90
CA THR A 366 -11.35 -45.88 -25.26
C THR A 366 -10.15 -45.96 -26.19
N LEU A 367 -10.14 -46.91 -27.11
CA LEU A 367 -9.19 -46.92 -28.20
C LEU A 367 -9.77 -46.11 -29.36
N LEU A 368 -8.96 -45.26 -29.97
CA LEU A 368 -9.25 -44.67 -31.26
C LEU A 368 -8.21 -45.14 -32.27
N SER A 369 -8.64 -45.51 -33.47
CA SER A 369 -7.75 -45.89 -34.57
C SER A 369 -8.36 -45.46 -35.91
N SER A 370 -7.63 -45.68 -37.01
CA SER A 370 -8.17 -45.51 -38.35
C SER A 370 -7.83 -46.70 -39.25
N GLY A 371 -8.73 -47.04 -40.17
CA GLY A 371 -8.65 -48.28 -40.93
C GLY A 371 -9.82 -48.52 -41.88
N TYR A 372 -9.90 -49.73 -42.42
CA TYR A 372 -10.85 -50.08 -43.49
C TYR A 372 -12.00 -51.02 -43.06
N SER A 373 -11.84 -51.81 -41.99
CA SER A 373 -12.67 -52.99 -41.74
C SER A 373 -14.16 -52.73 -41.44
N LEU A 374 -14.50 -51.55 -40.90
CA LEU A 374 -15.83 -51.32 -40.29
C LEU A 374 -16.69 -50.27 -40.99
N GLY A 375 -16.18 -49.59 -42.02
CA GLY A 375 -16.93 -48.58 -42.78
C GLY A 375 -17.86 -49.14 -43.87
N GLY A 376 -17.55 -50.34 -44.40
CA GLY A 376 -18.18 -50.84 -45.64
C GLY A 376 -17.74 -50.08 -46.89
N THR A 377 -16.65 -49.34 -46.79
CA THR A 377 -16.07 -48.40 -47.75
C THR A 377 -14.72 -48.88 -48.24
N ASN A 378 -14.13 -48.18 -49.21
CA ASN A 378 -12.76 -48.34 -49.67
C ASN A 378 -11.85 -47.19 -49.20
N THR A 379 -12.24 -46.51 -48.12
CA THR A 379 -11.55 -45.36 -47.51
C THR A 379 -11.11 -45.71 -46.09
N GLU A 380 -10.01 -45.09 -45.63
CA GLU A 380 -9.59 -45.15 -44.23
C GLU A 380 -10.59 -44.31 -43.41
N ASP A 381 -11.36 -44.92 -42.53
CA ASP A 381 -12.33 -44.28 -41.63
C ASP A 381 -11.83 -44.28 -40.17
N ILE A 382 -12.39 -43.44 -39.30
CA ILE A 382 -11.98 -43.35 -37.89
C ILE A 382 -12.91 -44.17 -36.98
N TYR A 383 -12.31 -44.95 -36.09
CA TYR A 383 -13.03 -45.78 -35.12
C TYR A 383 -12.89 -45.23 -33.68
N ILE A 384 -14.01 -45.21 -32.96
CA ILE A 384 -14.07 -44.94 -31.51
C ILE A 384 -14.56 -46.22 -30.82
N SER A 385 -13.63 -47.02 -30.30
CA SER A 385 -13.91 -48.30 -29.64
C SER A 385 -13.84 -48.15 -28.12
N LYS A 386 -15.01 -48.13 -27.47
CA LYS A 386 -15.13 -48.04 -26.02
C LYS A 386 -14.93 -49.40 -25.37
N MET A 387 -13.92 -49.48 -24.50
CA MET A 387 -13.45 -50.71 -23.89
C MET A 387 -13.92 -50.85 -22.44
N ASN A 388 -14.13 -52.08 -21.98
CA ASN A 388 -14.49 -52.42 -20.61
C ASN A 388 -13.26 -52.61 -19.70
N GLU A 389 -13.46 -53.25 -18.54
CA GLU A 389 -12.43 -53.54 -17.54
C GLU A 389 -11.44 -54.68 -17.91
N PHE A 390 -11.71 -55.41 -19.00
CA PHE A 390 -10.81 -56.39 -19.61
C PHE A 390 -10.13 -55.87 -20.89
N TYR A 391 -10.45 -54.64 -21.28
CA TYR A 391 -9.99 -53.91 -22.47
C TYR A 391 -10.64 -54.29 -23.81
N ASP A 392 -11.71 -55.09 -23.80
CA ASP A 392 -12.50 -55.39 -25.01
C ASP A 392 -13.78 -54.55 -25.13
N ASN A 393 -14.31 -54.47 -26.34
CA ASN A 393 -15.57 -53.78 -26.65
C ASN A 393 -16.80 -54.73 -26.67
N GLN A 394 -16.62 -56.06 -26.75
CA GLN A 394 -17.69 -57.05 -26.97
C GLN A 394 -18.64 -56.70 -28.14
N CYS A 395 -18.16 -55.94 -29.12
CA CYS A 395 -18.97 -55.41 -30.21
C CYS A 395 -18.96 -56.38 -31.39
N GLY A 396 -19.84 -57.37 -31.35
CA GLY A 396 -19.90 -58.47 -32.32
C GLY A 396 -20.24 -58.05 -33.75
N PHE A 397 -19.22 -57.68 -34.52
CA PHE A 397 -19.20 -57.92 -35.98
C PHE A 397 -18.85 -59.39 -36.27
N GLY A 398 -18.93 -59.79 -37.54
CA GLY A 398 -18.97 -61.19 -37.97
C GLY A 398 -17.66 -61.97 -37.78
N GLN A 399 -17.45 -62.47 -36.55
CA GLN A 399 -16.30 -63.29 -36.11
C GLN A 399 -14.92 -62.70 -36.45
N ASP A 400 -14.31 -62.00 -35.48
CA ASP A 400 -13.23 -62.65 -34.73
C ASP A 400 -12.82 -61.90 -33.45
N ASN A 401 -12.71 -62.63 -32.35
CA ASN A 401 -12.00 -62.21 -31.12
C ASN A 401 -10.78 -63.12 -31.00
N LEU A 402 -9.80 -62.96 -31.89
CA LEU A 402 -8.61 -63.82 -31.97
C LEU A 402 -7.67 -63.57 -30.78
N ASN A 403 -7.86 -64.36 -29.73
CA ASN A 403 -6.93 -64.44 -28.60
C ASN A 403 -5.68 -65.25 -29.01
N PHE A 404 -4.63 -64.53 -29.43
CA PHE A 404 -3.36 -65.12 -29.86
C PHE A 404 -2.50 -65.72 -28.74
N GLY A 405 -2.86 -65.54 -27.47
CA GLY A 405 -2.01 -65.96 -26.35
C GLY A 405 -0.74 -65.10 -26.22
N ALA A 406 0.30 -65.64 -25.57
CA ALA A 406 1.51 -64.89 -25.26
C ALA A 406 2.55 -64.89 -26.41
N LEU A 407 2.81 -63.72 -26.99
CA LEU A 407 3.89 -63.43 -27.95
C LEU A 407 5.23 -63.13 -27.24
N ASN A 408 6.38 -63.36 -27.92
CA ASN A 408 7.74 -63.30 -27.33
C ASN A 408 8.86 -63.17 -28.41
N LEU A 409 9.56 -62.02 -28.55
CA LEU A 409 10.28 -61.60 -29.80
C LEU A 409 11.50 -60.60 -29.57
N SER A 410 12.57 -60.51 -30.43
CA SER A 410 13.83 -59.68 -30.26
C SER A 410 14.93 -59.63 -31.40
N SER A 411 15.58 -58.47 -31.79
CA SER A 411 16.81 -58.15 -32.66
C SER A 411 16.88 -57.72 -34.22
N GLY A 412 17.07 -56.39 -34.61
CA GLY A 412 17.78 -55.75 -35.81
C GLY A 412 17.01 -54.81 -36.87
N VAL A 413 17.45 -53.71 -37.61
CA VAL A 413 18.51 -52.58 -37.79
C VAL A 413 18.08 -51.62 -39.03
N PHE A 414 18.37 -50.33 -39.52
CA PHE A 414 18.98 -48.90 -39.42
C PHE A 414 18.46 -48.02 -40.68
N SER A 415 18.76 -46.76 -41.17
CA SER A 415 19.08 -45.29 -40.81
C SER A 415 19.13 -44.39 -42.15
N ASN A 416 19.32 -43.04 -42.41
CA ASN A 416 19.47 -41.66 -41.77
C ASN A 416 19.43 -40.42 -42.83
N SER A 417 19.42 -39.10 -42.40
CA SER A 417 19.81 -37.71 -42.97
C SER A 417 19.07 -36.79 -44.06
N GLN A 418 18.99 -35.42 -43.89
CA GLN A 418 18.54 -34.36 -44.91
C GLN A 418 18.67 -32.79 -44.62
N THR A 419 18.88 -31.85 -45.62
CA THR A 419 18.42 -30.38 -45.62
C THR A 419 18.22 -29.69 -47.06
N TYR A 420 17.85 -28.42 -47.47
CA TYR A 420 17.38 -27.00 -47.06
C TYR A 420 16.54 -26.34 -48.26
N SER A 421 16.11 -25.07 -48.56
CA SER A 421 16.14 -23.61 -48.12
C SER A 421 15.21 -22.69 -49.06
N ILE A 422 14.48 -21.53 -48.92
CA ILE A 422 13.98 -20.48 -47.94
C ILE A 422 12.68 -19.69 -48.42
N TYR A 423 11.84 -19.16 -47.49
CA TYR A 423 10.94 -17.94 -47.50
C TYR A 423 9.42 -17.98 -47.93
N GLY A 424 8.51 -17.50 -47.03
CA GLY A 424 7.18 -16.91 -47.38
C GLY A 424 6.07 -16.90 -46.27
N GLY A 425 4.79 -16.67 -46.63
CA GLY A 425 3.68 -17.29 -45.87
C GLY A 425 2.24 -16.73 -45.78
N ALA A 426 1.29 -17.67 -45.59
CA ALA A 426 -0.18 -17.53 -45.73
C ALA A 426 -1.00 -17.67 -44.41
N LEU A 427 -2.29 -18.05 -44.52
CA LEU A 427 -3.34 -17.95 -43.48
C LEU A 427 -4.36 -19.12 -43.53
N PHE A 428 -4.76 -19.64 -42.36
CA PHE A 428 -5.75 -20.73 -42.22
C PHE A 428 -7.23 -20.30 -42.26
N THR A 429 -8.03 -21.08 -42.98
CA THR A 429 -9.49 -20.97 -43.10
C THR A 429 -10.20 -22.26 -42.65
N ARG A 430 -11.49 -22.16 -42.28
CA ARG A 430 -12.28 -23.23 -41.63
C ARG A 430 -13.53 -23.57 -42.44
N ALA A 431 -13.76 -24.86 -42.72
CA ALA A 431 -14.97 -25.40 -43.36
C ALA A 431 -15.77 -26.28 -42.39
N SER A 432 -17.04 -26.56 -42.70
CA SER A 432 -17.93 -27.44 -41.91
C SER A 432 -18.29 -28.69 -42.71
N ILE A 433 -18.33 -29.84 -42.04
CA ILE A 433 -18.48 -31.16 -42.69
C ILE A 433 -19.67 -31.93 -42.12
N THR A 434 -20.28 -32.76 -42.95
CA THR A 434 -21.33 -33.72 -42.59
C THR A 434 -20.78 -35.14 -42.58
N ASN A 435 -20.66 -35.74 -41.40
CA ASN A 435 -20.23 -37.13 -41.23
C ASN A 435 -21.44 -38.08 -41.25
N ASN A 436 -21.29 -39.26 -41.87
CA ASN A 436 -22.27 -40.35 -41.83
C ASN A 436 -21.89 -41.35 -40.72
N ASP A 437 -21.89 -40.89 -39.46
CA ASP A 437 -21.52 -41.73 -38.31
C ASP A 437 -22.38 -43.01 -38.22
N THR A 438 -21.76 -44.17 -37.98
CA THR A 438 -22.47 -45.43 -37.67
C THR A 438 -22.10 -45.93 -36.27
N LEU A 439 -23.09 -46.21 -35.41
CA LEU A 439 -22.90 -46.69 -34.04
C LEU A 439 -23.37 -48.14 -33.89
N LEU A 440 -22.44 -49.03 -33.56
CA LEU A 440 -22.75 -50.31 -32.92
C LEU A 440 -22.65 -50.12 -31.40
N CYS A 441 -23.79 -50.09 -30.72
CA CYS A 441 -23.83 -49.98 -29.27
C CYS A 441 -24.04 -51.36 -28.63
N CYS A 442 -23.09 -51.75 -27.77
CA CYS A 442 -22.87 -53.16 -27.42
C CYS A 442 -23.36 -53.44 -25.99
N LYS A 443 -23.09 -52.50 -25.08
CA LYS A 443 -23.64 -52.46 -23.72
C LYS A 443 -23.62 -51.03 -23.21
N LEU A 444 -24.76 -50.49 -22.77
CA LEU A 444 -24.76 -49.36 -21.82
C LEU A 444 -24.67 -49.90 -20.39
N GLU A 445 -24.20 -49.07 -19.48
CA GLU A 445 -24.16 -49.39 -18.06
C GLU A 445 -24.73 -48.25 -17.20
N ALA A 446 -25.73 -48.58 -16.37
CA ALA A 446 -26.24 -47.72 -15.33
C ALA A 446 -25.39 -47.89 -14.06
N ARG A 447 -24.86 -46.78 -13.50
CA ARG A 447 -24.10 -46.82 -12.24
C ARG A 447 -24.52 -45.76 -11.24
N THR A 448 -24.69 -46.19 -10.01
CA THR A 448 -24.97 -45.39 -8.82
C THR A 448 -23.66 -45.01 -8.11
N SER A 449 -23.75 -44.32 -6.97
CA SER A 449 -22.62 -44.14 -6.05
C SER A 449 -22.24 -45.42 -5.29
N GLY A 450 -23.05 -46.49 -5.37
CA GLY A 450 -22.89 -47.78 -4.71
C GLY A 450 -24.23 -48.47 -4.46
N ASP A 451 -24.23 -49.79 -4.27
CA ASP A 451 -25.46 -50.61 -4.17
C ASP A 451 -26.27 -50.31 -2.89
N SER A 452 -25.56 -49.96 -1.82
CA SER A 452 -26.12 -49.67 -0.50
C SER A 452 -25.42 -48.46 0.09
N LEU A 453 -26.21 -47.42 0.39
CA LEU A 453 -25.77 -46.18 1.02
C LEU A 453 -26.41 -46.04 2.40
N SER A 454 -25.85 -45.20 3.27
CA SER A 454 -26.42 -44.92 4.58
C SER A 454 -26.29 -43.45 4.93
N ILE A 455 -27.39 -42.86 5.38
CA ILE A 455 -27.47 -41.53 6.00
C ILE A 455 -28.16 -41.63 7.35
N CYS A 456 -28.08 -40.57 8.14
CA CYS A 456 -28.94 -40.39 9.30
C CYS A 456 -30.01 -39.33 9.05
N GLY A 457 -31.04 -39.31 9.91
CA GLY A 457 -32.19 -38.42 9.74
C GLY A 457 -31.82 -36.96 9.41
N ASN A 458 -32.48 -36.41 8.39
CA ASN A 458 -32.32 -35.06 7.83
C ASN A 458 -30.96 -34.76 7.15
N GLU A 459 -30.12 -35.75 6.89
CA GLU A 459 -28.95 -35.60 6.01
C GLU A 459 -29.32 -35.81 4.53
N SER A 460 -28.47 -35.32 3.63
CA SER A 460 -28.62 -35.44 2.18
C SER A 460 -27.43 -36.16 1.55
N ILE A 461 -27.66 -37.08 0.61
CA ILE A 461 -26.60 -37.80 -0.10
C ILE A 461 -26.84 -37.84 -1.61
N SER A 462 -25.75 -37.89 -2.36
CA SER A 462 -25.72 -38.14 -3.80
C SER A 462 -25.98 -39.61 -4.12
N LEU A 463 -26.88 -39.89 -5.05
CA LEU A 463 -27.18 -41.27 -5.49
C LEU A 463 -26.36 -41.74 -6.70
N GLY A 464 -25.85 -40.80 -7.51
CA GLY A 464 -25.30 -41.09 -8.83
C GLY A 464 -23.84 -40.71 -9.03
N ARG A 465 -23.44 -40.61 -10.30
CA ARG A 465 -22.08 -40.24 -10.74
C ARG A 465 -22.13 -39.00 -11.65
N GLN A 466 -20.96 -38.44 -11.96
CA GLN A 466 -20.85 -37.31 -12.89
C GLN A 466 -21.53 -37.64 -14.24
N SER A 467 -22.26 -36.67 -14.79
CA SER A 467 -22.93 -36.80 -16.09
C SER A 467 -21.95 -37.00 -17.23
N ILE A 468 -22.26 -37.96 -18.10
CA ILE A 468 -21.53 -38.26 -19.33
C ILE A 468 -22.32 -37.63 -20.49
N SER A 469 -21.62 -36.94 -21.38
CA SER A 469 -22.19 -36.31 -22.57
C SER A 469 -22.85 -37.37 -23.47
N GLY A 470 -24.09 -37.12 -23.93
CA GLY A 470 -24.85 -38.07 -24.74
C GLY A 470 -25.64 -39.15 -23.97
N TYR A 471 -25.45 -39.26 -22.65
CA TYR A 471 -26.25 -40.15 -21.81
C TYR A 471 -27.50 -39.41 -21.30
N GLN A 472 -28.61 -40.12 -21.22
CA GLN A 472 -29.82 -39.71 -20.52
C GLN A 472 -29.97 -40.52 -19.23
N TYR A 473 -30.50 -39.88 -18.18
CA TYR A 473 -30.65 -40.46 -16.86
C TYR A 473 -32.11 -40.33 -16.41
N SER A 474 -32.65 -41.39 -15.82
CA SER A 474 -33.99 -41.39 -15.22
C SER A 474 -33.95 -42.08 -13.87
N TRP A 475 -34.02 -41.28 -12.81
CA TRP A 475 -34.12 -41.76 -11.43
C TRP A 475 -35.58 -41.88 -11.00
N THR A 476 -35.91 -42.93 -10.26
CA THR A 476 -37.21 -43.15 -9.62
C THR A 476 -37.06 -43.78 -8.23
N SER A 477 -37.97 -43.49 -7.31
CA SER A 477 -38.18 -44.25 -6.07
C SER A 477 -38.99 -45.53 -6.35
N ILE A 478 -38.49 -46.70 -5.93
CA ILE A 478 -39.28 -47.95 -5.89
C ILE A 478 -40.09 -48.04 -4.59
N SER A 479 -39.55 -47.53 -3.48
CA SER A 479 -40.20 -47.51 -2.17
C SER A 479 -40.13 -46.13 -1.52
N GLY A 480 -40.72 -45.95 -0.33
CA GLY A 480 -40.67 -44.68 0.39
C GLY A 480 -41.51 -43.57 -0.27
N SER A 481 -41.03 -42.33 -0.18
CA SER A 481 -41.68 -41.16 -0.80
C SER A 481 -41.39 -41.08 -2.30
N SER A 482 -42.40 -40.68 -3.08
CA SER A 482 -42.29 -40.51 -4.53
C SER A 482 -41.20 -39.51 -4.92
N PHE A 483 -40.20 -39.98 -5.66
CA PHE A 483 -39.09 -39.19 -6.17
C PHE A 483 -38.84 -39.51 -7.65
N SER A 484 -38.54 -38.49 -8.45
CA SER A 484 -38.03 -38.61 -9.81
C SER A 484 -37.01 -37.52 -10.14
N SER A 485 -36.03 -37.82 -10.99
CA SER A 485 -34.99 -36.87 -11.42
C SER A 485 -34.33 -37.27 -12.74
N SER A 486 -34.04 -36.30 -13.59
CA SER A 486 -33.22 -36.45 -14.80
C SER A 486 -31.74 -36.07 -14.62
N SER A 487 -31.33 -35.60 -13.44
CA SER A 487 -29.92 -35.39 -13.11
C SER A 487 -29.18 -36.72 -13.04
N ALA A 488 -27.96 -36.79 -13.57
CA ALA A 488 -27.08 -37.96 -13.45
C ALA A 488 -26.75 -38.30 -11.98
N ASN A 489 -26.65 -37.27 -11.12
CA ASN A 489 -26.40 -37.40 -9.69
C ASN A 489 -27.34 -36.49 -8.89
N PRO A 490 -28.54 -36.95 -8.55
CA PRO A 490 -29.42 -36.23 -7.65
C PRO A 490 -28.94 -36.33 -6.20
N SER A 491 -29.18 -35.27 -5.42
CA SER A 491 -29.11 -35.32 -3.96
C SER A 491 -30.49 -35.63 -3.39
N VAL A 492 -30.57 -36.53 -2.41
CA VAL A 492 -31.82 -36.94 -1.75
C VAL A 492 -31.64 -36.98 -0.23
N SER A 493 -32.72 -36.69 0.50
CA SER A 493 -32.78 -36.68 1.96
C SER A 493 -34.07 -37.33 2.50
N PRO A 494 -34.36 -38.60 2.18
CA PRO A 494 -35.59 -39.27 2.60
C PRO A 494 -35.65 -39.44 4.13
N SER A 495 -36.87 -39.40 4.68
CA SER A 495 -37.13 -39.62 6.11
C SER A 495 -37.15 -41.10 6.52
N THR A 496 -37.20 -42.01 5.55
CA THR A 496 -37.23 -43.47 5.73
C THR A 496 -36.31 -44.15 4.71
N SER A 497 -35.78 -45.33 5.04
CA SER A 497 -34.98 -46.12 4.11
C SER A 497 -35.71 -46.35 2.78
N THR A 498 -35.06 -45.99 1.67
CA THR A 498 -35.68 -45.88 0.34
C THR A 498 -34.83 -46.59 -0.71
N LEU A 499 -35.46 -47.42 -1.54
CA LEU A 499 -34.83 -48.03 -2.71
C LEU A 499 -35.06 -47.13 -3.93
N TYR A 500 -33.98 -46.71 -4.58
CA TYR A 500 -34.04 -45.96 -5.84
C TYR A 500 -33.59 -46.83 -7.01
N LYS A 501 -34.15 -46.56 -8.18
CA LYS A 501 -33.73 -47.10 -9.47
C LYS A 501 -33.23 -45.99 -10.38
N LEU A 502 -32.06 -46.19 -10.96
CA LEU A 502 -31.55 -45.46 -12.11
C LEU A 502 -31.84 -46.27 -13.38
N VAL A 503 -32.33 -45.62 -14.43
CA VAL A 503 -32.25 -46.09 -15.82
C VAL A 503 -31.32 -45.14 -16.59
N VAL A 504 -30.43 -45.71 -17.40
CA VAL A 504 -29.55 -44.97 -18.33
C VAL A 504 -29.90 -45.34 -19.76
N SER A 505 -30.14 -44.35 -20.61
CA SER A 505 -30.39 -44.52 -22.04
C SER A 505 -29.47 -43.63 -22.88
N SER A 506 -29.35 -43.96 -24.16
CA SER A 506 -28.68 -43.12 -25.15
C SER A 506 -29.57 -41.94 -25.56
N ALA A 507 -28.96 -40.78 -25.86
CA ALA A 507 -29.71 -39.62 -26.34
C ALA A 507 -30.19 -39.73 -27.80
N ASP A 508 -29.56 -40.59 -28.61
CA ASP A 508 -29.97 -40.92 -29.98
C ASP A 508 -30.94 -42.11 -30.05
N GLY A 509 -31.12 -42.84 -28.95
CA GLY A 509 -32.00 -44.02 -28.86
C GLY A 509 -31.43 -45.28 -29.51
N LEU A 510 -30.18 -45.27 -30.00
CA LEU A 510 -29.56 -46.39 -30.70
C LEU A 510 -29.04 -47.48 -29.75
N CYS A 511 -28.69 -47.12 -28.52
CA CYS A 511 -28.31 -48.07 -27.48
C CYS A 511 -29.52 -48.57 -26.67
N THR A 512 -29.59 -49.88 -26.44
CA THR A 512 -30.42 -50.52 -25.42
C THR A 512 -30.16 -49.90 -24.04
N PRO A 513 -31.20 -49.39 -23.34
CA PRO A 513 -31.05 -48.84 -21.98
C PRO A 513 -30.70 -49.91 -20.94
N ASP A 514 -29.93 -49.52 -19.92
CA ASP A 514 -29.60 -50.34 -18.75
C ASP A 514 -30.18 -49.73 -17.45
N SER A 515 -30.24 -50.49 -16.36
CA SER A 515 -30.76 -49.98 -15.09
C SER A 515 -30.15 -50.60 -13.84
N ALA A 516 -29.79 -49.74 -12.87
CA ALA A 516 -29.19 -50.11 -11.60
C ALA A 516 -30.04 -49.67 -10.40
N LEU A 517 -29.78 -50.27 -9.23
CA LEU A 517 -30.47 -49.97 -7.98
C LEU A 517 -29.50 -49.39 -6.95
N VAL A 518 -30.01 -48.55 -6.05
CA VAL A 518 -29.32 -48.15 -4.82
C VAL A 518 -30.29 -48.12 -3.66
N TYR A 519 -29.96 -48.89 -2.61
CA TYR A 519 -30.70 -48.88 -1.36
C TYR A 519 -30.11 -47.82 -0.42
N LEU A 520 -30.85 -46.75 -0.16
CA LEU A 520 -30.47 -45.74 0.82
C LEU A 520 -31.09 -46.06 2.17
N LYS A 521 -30.28 -46.55 3.11
CA LYS A 521 -30.68 -46.77 4.50
C LYS A 521 -30.71 -45.45 5.26
N VAL A 522 -31.81 -45.18 5.97
CA VAL A 522 -31.92 -44.05 6.90
C VAL A 522 -31.83 -44.56 8.33
N ASN A 523 -30.74 -44.21 9.01
CA ASN A 523 -30.55 -44.50 10.42
C ASN A 523 -31.23 -43.42 11.28
N GLN A 524 -31.92 -43.84 12.35
CA GLN A 524 -32.54 -42.90 13.29
C GLN A 524 -31.48 -42.25 14.17
N LYS A 525 -31.52 -40.92 14.30
CA LYS A 525 -30.67 -40.17 15.22
C LYS A 525 -31.17 -40.33 16.65
N LEU A 526 -30.24 -40.54 17.57
CA LEU A 526 -30.44 -40.34 19.00
C LEU A 526 -30.89 -38.90 19.27
N ASN A 527 -31.75 -38.71 20.28
CA ASN A 527 -32.11 -37.37 20.74
C ASN A 527 -30.97 -36.82 21.62
N VAL A 528 -30.28 -35.78 21.15
CA VAL A 528 -29.07 -35.22 21.77
C VAL A 528 -29.33 -33.76 22.13
N THR A 529 -29.11 -33.40 23.39
CA THR A 529 -29.16 -32.00 23.85
C THR A 529 -27.79 -31.34 23.64
N PRO A 530 -27.71 -30.19 22.95
CA PRO A 530 -26.45 -29.44 22.82
C PRO A 530 -25.90 -28.96 24.17
N ILE A 531 -24.57 -28.87 24.26
CA ILE A 531 -23.84 -28.31 25.40
C ILE A 531 -23.92 -26.78 25.31
N SER A 532 -24.44 -26.14 26.37
CA SER A 532 -24.50 -24.68 26.44
C SER A 532 -23.15 -24.06 26.77
N ASP A 533 -22.92 -22.81 26.33
CA ASP A 533 -21.80 -21.98 26.75
C ASP A 533 -21.70 -21.89 28.28
N THR A 534 -20.47 -21.89 28.81
CA THR A 534 -20.23 -21.93 30.26
C THR A 534 -19.00 -21.11 30.67
N PHE A 535 -18.75 -20.99 31.96
CA PHE A 535 -17.67 -20.18 32.52
C PHE A 535 -16.90 -20.90 33.64
N VAL A 536 -15.72 -20.39 33.96
CA VAL A 536 -14.85 -20.87 35.05
C VAL A 536 -14.09 -19.70 35.67
N CYS A 537 -13.87 -19.69 36.98
CA CYS A 537 -13.05 -18.66 37.64
C CYS A 537 -11.56 -18.84 37.30
N ILE A 538 -10.74 -17.78 37.42
CA ILE A 538 -9.27 -17.93 37.33
C ILE A 538 -8.77 -18.83 38.47
N GLY A 539 -8.04 -19.90 38.11
CA GLY A 539 -7.47 -20.89 39.03
C GLY A 539 -8.21 -22.23 39.07
N ASP A 540 -9.52 -22.22 38.82
CA ASP A 540 -10.40 -23.39 38.95
C ASP A 540 -10.45 -24.26 37.67
N SER A 541 -11.23 -25.35 37.73
CA SER A 541 -11.50 -26.23 36.58
C SER A 541 -12.95 -26.70 36.54
N ILE A 542 -13.58 -26.63 35.37
CA ILE A 542 -14.92 -27.18 35.12
C ILE A 542 -14.83 -28.53 34.40
N LEU A 543 -15.63 -29.50 34.83
CA LEU A 543 -15.84 -30.78 34.14
C LEU A 543 -17.00 -30.66 33.16
N ILE A 544 -16.78 -31.06 31.91
CA ILE A 544 -17.78 -31.02 30.83
C ILE A 544 -17.98 -32.44 30.30
N THR A 545 -19.22 -32.90 30.22
CA THR A 545 -19.59 -34.28 29.88
C THR A 545 -20.53 -34.28 28.69
N ALA A 546 -20.24 -35.10 27.67
CA ALA A 546 -21.08 -35.28 26.50
C ALA A 546 -22.28 -36.20 26.79
N THR A 547 -23.31 -36.15 25.94
CA THR A 547 -24.45 -37.07 26.00
C THR A 547 -23.99 -38.53 25.95
N SER A 548 -24.41 -39.32 26.95
CA SER A 548 -24.12 -40.74 27.06
C SER A 548 -24.78 -41.57 25.95
N GLY A 549 -24.17 -42.70 25.59
CA GLY A 549 -24.68 -43.62 24.56
C GLY A 549 -23.96 -43.50 23.21
N MET A 550 -22.90 -42.70 23.12
CA MET A 550 -22.05 -42.62 21.93
C MET A 550 -20.96 -43.71 21.95
N ASN A 551 -20.70 -44.29 20.78
CA ASN A 551 -19.60 -45.22 20.49
C ASN A 551 -18.23 -44.51 20.37
N TYR A 552 -18.25 -43.21 20.07
CA TYR A 552 -17.07 -42.38 19.86
C TYR A 552 -17.30 -40.94 20.31
N TYR A 553 -16.24 -40.34 20.86
CA TYR A 553 -16.18 -38.93 21.25
C TYR A 553 -14.86 -38.35 20.72
N GLU A 554 -14.89 -37.13 20.19
CA GLU A 554 -13.70 -36.33 19.88
C GLU A 554 -13.98 -34.88 20.28
N TRP A 555 -13.33 -34.44 21.34
CA TRP A 555 -13.27 -33.02 21.71
C TRP A 555 -12.05 -32.42 21.02
N ASN A 556 -12.27 -31.38 20.22
CA ASN A 556 -11.20 -30.57 19.64
C ASN A 556 -11.07 -29.28 20.46
N THR A 557 -9.93 -29.11 21.12
CA THR A 557 -9.61 -27.99 22.00
C THR A 557 -8.33 -27.28 21.53
N PRO A 558 -8.01 -26.08 22.02
CA PRO A 558 -6.72 -25.43 21.76
C PRO A 558 -5.50 -26.24 22.23
N ALA A 559 -5.68 -27.16 23.18
CA ALA A 559 -4.65 -28.10 23.65
C ALA A 559 -4.55 -29.39 22.81
N GLY A 560 -5.36 -29.52 21.75
CA GLY A 560 -5.43 -30.69 20.87
C GLY A 560 -6.72 -31.49 21.00
N LYS A 561 -6.70 -32.72 20.44
CA LYS A 561 -7.85 -33.63 20.36
C LYS A 561 -7.86 -34.66 21.49
N VAL A 562 -9.03 -34.88 22.10
CA VAL A 562 -9.24 -35.84 23.19
C VAL A 562 -10.44 -36.75 22.90
N ASN A 563 -10.27 -38.06 23.05
CA ASN A 563 -11.33 -39.07 22.89
C ASN A 563 -11.70 -39.68 24.25
N GLN A 564 -12.63 -39.03 24.95
CA GLN A 564 -13.17 -39.39 26.26
C GLN A 564 -14.62 -38.89 26.35
N PRO A 565 -15.51 -39.48 27.17
CA PRO A 565 -16.89 -39.00 27.32
C PRO A 565 -17.00 -37.65 28.06
N SER A 566 -15.94 -37.21 28.75
CA SER A 566 -15.86 -35.93 29.45
C SER A 566 -14.43 -35.38 29.46
N ILE A 567 -14.29 -34.07 29.67
CA ILE A 567 -13.01 -33.33 29.74
C ILE A 567 -13.04 -32.25 30.83
N TYR A 568 -11.86 -31.87 31.33
CA TYR A 568 -11.69 -30.73 32.24
C TYR A 568 -11.13 -29.51 31.48
N ILE A 569 -11.71 -28.33 31.72
CA ILE A 569 -11.24 -27.04 31.15
C ILE A 569 -10.85 -26.08 32.29
N LYS A 570 -9.71 -25.40 32.13
CA LYS A 570 -9.10 -24.49 33.14
C LYS A 570 -8.85 -23.05 32.65
N VAL A 571 -9.11 -22.78 31.37
CA VAL A 571 -8.74 -21.53 30.68
C VAL A 571 -9.82 -21.12 29.70
N THR A 572 -9.84 -19.85 29.28
CA THR A 572 -10.70 -19.41 28.17
C THR A 572 -10.42 -20.23 26.92
N SER A 573 -11.45 -20.89 26.41
CA SER A 573 -11.38 -21.74 25.22
C SER A 573 -12.59 -21.47 24.34
N PRO A 574 -12.50 -20.49 23.41
CA PRO A 574 -13.57 -20.21 22.47
C PRO A 574 -13.60 -21.30 21.39
N ASN A 575 -14.79 -21.78 21.03
CA ASN A 575 -15.00 -22.82 20.02
C ASN A 575 -14.40 -24.20 20.40
N ILE A 576 -14.68 -24.70 21.60
CA ILE A 576 -14.53 -26.15 21.83
C ILE A 576 -15.53 -26.86 20.91
N ARG A 577 -15.03 -27.74 20.03
CA ARG A 577 -15.88 -28.52 19.14
C ARG A 577 -15.98 -29.94 19.65
N LEU A 578 -17.19 -30.42 19.85
CA LEU A 578 -17.45 -31.83 20.13
C LEU A 578 -17.92 -32.51 18.83
N PHE A 579 -17.37 -33.68 18.55
CA PHE A 579 -17.85 -34.62 17.55
C PHE A 579 -18.11 -35.96 18.22
N THR A 580 -19.29 -36.54 18.02
CA THR A 580 -19.60 -37.89 18.52
C THR A 580 -20.22 -38.75 17.44
N ILE A 581 -20.16 -40.07 17.63
CA ILE A 581 -20.86 -41.04 16.79
C ILE A 581 -21.64 -42.00 17.69
N ASP A 582 -22.93 -42.19 17.45
CA ASP A 582 -23.79 -43.08 18.23
C ASP A 582 -23.74 -44.57 17.79
N ASN A 583 -24.59 -45.39 18.40
CA ASN A 583 -24.69 -46.81 18.10
C ASN A 583 -25.37 -47.12 16.74
N ASN A 584 -26.00 -46.12 16.11
CA ASN A 584 -26.60 -46.21 14.77
C ASN A 584 -25.64 -45.66 13.69
N SER A 585 -24.38 -45.40 14.06
CA SER A 585 -23.35 -44.73 13.23
C SER A 585 -23.69 -43.28 12.86
N CYS A 586 -24.61 -42.63 13.57
CA CYS A 586 -24.97 -41.24 13.32
C CYS A 586 -23.99 -40.28 13.97
N ALA A 587 -23.55 -39.29 13.20
CA ALA A 587 -22.60 -38.28 13.63
C ALA A 587 -23.31 -37.04 14.19
N TYR A 588 -22.79 -36.52 15.30
CA TYR A 588 -23.21 -35.26 15.90
C TYR A 588 -22.03 -34.30 15.95
N ARG A 589 -22.32 -33.01 15.79
CA ARG A 589 -21.35 -31.92 15.94
C ARG A 589 -21.97 -30.86 16.82
N ASP A 590 -21.18 -30.37 17.75
CA ASP A 590 -21.56 -29.29 18.65
C ASP A 590 -20.38 -28.32 18.81
N THR A 591 -20.65 -27.07 19.15
CA THR A 591 -19.62 -26.04 19.35
C THR A 591 -20.09 -25.05 20.40
N PHE A 592 -19.35 -25.00 21.50
CA PHE A 592 -19.59 -24.13 22.64
C PHE A 592 -18.28 -23.45 23.07
N SER A 593 -18.38 -22.52 24.01
CA SER A 593 -17.26 -21.79 24.58
C SER A 593 -17.19 -21.97 26.09
N VAL A 594 -15.96 -21.93 26.60
CA VAL A 594 -15.70 -21.75 28.04
C VAL A 594 -15.02 -20.40 28.21
N VAL A 595 -15.69 -19.48 28.91
CA VAL A 595 -15.18 -18.13 29.18
C VAL A 595 -14.60 -18.09 30.59
N GLN A 596 -13.30 -17.85 30.72
CA GLN A 596 -12.71 -17.62 32.04
C GLN A 596 -13.10 -16.24 32.57
N LYS A 597 -13.61 -16.18 33.79
CA LYS A 597 -13.96 -14.94 34.48
C LYS A 597 -12.81 -14.52 35.38
N ALA A 598 -12.35 -13.28 35.19
CA ALA A 598 -11.36 -12.66 36.06
C ALA A 598 -11.94 -12.47 37.47
N LEU A 599 -11.14 -12.74 38.50
CA LEU A 599 -11.53 -12.44 39.87
C LEU A 599 -11.69 -10.90 40.02
N PRO A 600 -12.69 -10.41 40.75
CA PRO A 600 -12.92 -8.98 40.91
C PRO A 600 -11.78 -8.33 41.71
N GLN A 601 -10.91 -7.60 41.03
CA GLN A 601 -9.85 -6.82 41.68
C GLN A 601 -10.45 -5.64 42.44
N PHE A 602 -10.17 -5.57 43.74
CA PHE A 602 -10.40 -4.40 44.57
C PHE A 602 -9.22 -4.22 45.54
N SER A 603 -9.12 -3.03 46.13
CA SER A 603 -8.29 -2.79 47.31
C SER A 603 -9.04 -1.91 48.31
N LEU A 604 -8.82 -2.15 49.59
CA LEU A 604 -9.32 -1.34 50.70
C LEU A 604 -8.52 -0.05 50.91
N GLY A 605 -7.37 0.09 50.23
CA GLY A 605 -6.39 1.15 50.41
C GLY A 605 -5.07 0.64 51.00
N SER A 606 -4.08 1.51 51.13
CA SER A 606 -2.88 1.23 51.93
C SER A 606 -3.16 1.43 53.43
N ASP A 607 -2.37 0.77 54.27
CA ASP A 607 -2.35 0.97 55.72
C ASP A 607 -2.29 2.46 56.10
N THR A 608 -3.03 2.85 57.15
CA THR A 608 -3.37 4.27 57.37
C THR A 608 -3.48 4.66 58.84
N THR A 609 -3.46 5.97 59.11
CA THR A 609 -3.45 6.56 60.45
C THR A 609 -4.40 7.76 60.51
N ILE A 610 -5.18 7.89 61.59
CA ILE A 610 -6.17 8.97 61.78
C ILE A 610 -5.99 9.70 63.12
N CYS A 611 -6.34 10.99 63.19
CA CYS A 611 -6.33 11.71 64.47
C CYS A 611 -7.39 11.14 65.44
N GLU A 612 -7.13 11.20 66.74
CA GLU A 612 -7.97 10.66 67.80
C GLU A 612 -9.40 11.26 67.75
N ASN A 613 -10.40 10.41 68.02
CA ASN A 613 -11.84 10.72 67.89
C ASN A 613 -12.38 10.93 66.46
N LEU A 614 -11.58 10.66 65.42
CA LEU A 614 -12.09 10.49 64.05
C LEU A 614 -12.41 9.02 63.74
N ASN A 615 -13.32 8.80 62.78
CA ASN A 615 -13.67 7.47 62.25
C ASN A 615 -13.25 7.36 60.78
N ILE A 616 -12.77 6.19 60.34
CA ILE A 616 -12.55 5.86 58.93
C ILE A 616 -13.63 4.90 58.42
N LYS A 617 -14.08 5.09 57.18
CA LYS A 617 -15.03 4.20 56.48
C LYS A 617 -14.31 3.47 55.35
N LEU A 618 -14.06 2.18 55.55
CA LEU A 618 -13.55 1.26 54.53
C LEU A 618 -14.68 0.91 53.57
N ASN A 619 -14.40 0.84 52.27
CA ASN A 619 -15.39 0.48 51.24
C ASN A 619 -14.77 -0.59 50.31
N GLY A 620 -15.40 -1.75 50.26
CA GLY A 620 -15.18 -2.75 49.22
C GLY A 620 -15.92 -2.41 47.92
N PRO A 621 -15.77 -3.24 46.88
CA PRO A 621 -16.33 -2.99 45.55
C PRO A 621 -17.85 -3.12 45.56
N THR A 622 -18.53 -2.40 44.67
CA THR A 622 -19.98 -2.53 44.47
C THR A 622 -20.34 -3.81 43.69
N ASN A 623 -21.61 -4.21 43.76
CA ASN A 623 -22.21 -5.28 42.94
C ASN A 623 -21.71 -6.72 43.19
N MET A 624 -21.14 -7.01 44.37
CA MET A 624 -20.86 -8.38 44.80
C MET A 624 -22.10 -9.03 45.42
N GLN A 625 -22.24 -10.35 45.28
CA GLN A 625 -23.34 -11.16 45.82
C GLN A 625 -23.27 -11.30 47.35
N ASN A 626 -22.07 -11.33 47.93
CA ASN A 626 -21.88 -11.32 49.39
C ASN A 626 -20.57 -10.64 49.82
N TYR A 627 -20.57 -10.14 51.06
CA TYR A 627 -19.45 -9.45 51.72
C TYR A 627 -19.22 -10.05 53.12
N ILE A 628 -17.98 -10.44 53.39
CA ILE A 628 -17.54 -11.05 54.65
C ILE A 628 -16.40 -10.20 55.22
N TRP A 629 -16.73 -9.34 56.19
CA TRP A 629 -15.77 -8.49 56.89
C TRP A 629 -15.28 -9.18 58.16
N ASN A 630 -13.97 -9.33 58.32
CA ASN A 630 -13.33 -9.88 59.53
C ASN A 630 -13.91 -11.26 59.92
N ASN A 631 -14.11 -12.12 58.93
CA ASN A 631 -14.76 -13.44 59.02
C ASN A 631 -16.26 -13.44 59.39
N VAL A 632 -16.93 -12.28 59.40
CA VAL A 632 -18.37 -12.15 59.63
C VAL A 632 -19.07 -11.75 58.32
N SER A 633 -20.06 -12.52 57.89
CA SER A 633 -20.89 -12.16 56.73
C SER A 633 -21.84 -11.02 57.10
N THR A 634 -21.68 -9.84 56.50
CA THR A 634 -22.50 -8.66 56.82
C THR A 634 -23.44 -8.22 55.69
N GLY A 635 -23.23 -8.74 54.47
CA GLY A 635 -24.02 -8.36 53.29
C GLY A 635 -23.81 -6.92 52.80
N THR A 636 -22.90 -6.17 53.41
CA THR A 636 -22.68 -4.74 53.14
C THR A 636 -21.28 -4.44 52.62
N ALA A 637 -21.19 -3.62 51.58
CA ALA A 637 -19.93 -3.26 50.94
C ALA A 637 -19.04 -2.30 51.77
N SER A 638 -19.48 -1.80 52.93
CA SER A 638 -18.71 -0.81 53.70
C SER A 638 -18.70 -1.08 55.20
N TYR A 639 -17.56 -0.82 55.83
CA TYR A 639 -17.29 -1.05 57.25
C TYR A 639 -16.63 0.19 57.87
N THR A 640 -17.18 0.69 58.98
CA THR A 640 -16.68 1.90 59.65
C THR A 640 -15.98 1.52 60.96
N THR A 641 -14.81 2.12 61.23
CA THR A 641 -13.97 1.81 62.40
C THR A 641 -13.18 3.04 62.87
N ASN A 642 -12.82 3.04 64.14
CA ASN A 642 -11.72 3.82 64.72
C ASN A 642 -10.80 2.93 65.58
N VAL A 643 -11.01 1.61 65.56
CA VAL A 643 -10.25 0.65 66.33
C VAL A 643 -8.97 0.31 65.59
N SER A 644 -7.82 0.49 66.25
CA SER A 644 -6.53 0.19 65.65
C SER A 644 -6.26 -1.32 65.57
N LYS A 645 -6.18 -1.85 64.35
CA LYS A 645 -5.83 -3.24 63.98
C LYS A 645 -5.86 -3.41 62.44
N ILE A 646 -5.53 -4.61 61.97
CA ILE A 646 -5.84 -5.09 60.62
C ILE A 646 -7.34 -5.42 60.46
N HIS A 647 -7.93 -5.00 59.34
CA HIS A 647 -9.29 -5.32 58.90
C HIS A 647 -9.27 -6.06 57.55
N LYS A 648 -10.03 -7.16 57.43
CA LYS A 648 -10.08 -8.02 56.22
C LYS A 648 -11.47 -8.03 55.57
N LEU A 649 -11.54 -8.06 54.24
CA LEU A 649 -12.76 -8.30 53.45
C LEU A 649 -12.57 -9.49 52.50
N ILE A 650 -13.54 -10.40 52.48
CA ILE A 650 -13.73 -11.38 51.40
C ILE A 650 -15.04 -11.04 50.67
N VAL A 651 -15.02 -11.00 49.34
CA VAL A 651 -16.22 -10.83 48.50
C VAL A 651 -16.50 -12.07 47.65
N VAL A 652 -17.76 -12.24 47.25
CA VAL A 652 -18.21 -13.25 46.28
C VAL A 652 -19.00 -12.55 45.19
N ASP A 653 -18.64 -12.73 43.92
CA ASP A 653 -19.38 -12.14 42.79
C ASP A 653 -20.66 -12.90 42.44
N SER A 654 -21.44 -12.41 41.47
CA SER A 654 -22.68 -13.05 41.00
C SER A 654 -22.47 -14.38 40.25
N PHE A 655 -21.22 -14.78 39.99
CA PHE A 655 -20.82 -16.03 39.35
C PHE A 655 -20.24 -17.05 40.35
N GLY A 656 -20.10 -16.66 41.64
CA GLY A 656 -19.57 -17.48 42.72
C GLY A 656 -18.05 -17.38 42.91
N CYS A 657 -17.34 -16.58 42.11
CA CYS A 657 -15.90 -16.38 42.22
C CYS A 657 -15.58 -15.51 43.46
N LYS A 658 -14.46 -15.78 44.14
CA LYS A 658 -14.10 -15.15 45.43
C LYS A 658 -12.79 -14.36 45.35
N PHE A 659 -12.72 -13.23 46.06
CA PHE A 659 -11.51 -12.40 46.20
C PHE A 659 -11.38 -11.88 47.64
N THR A 660 -10.16 -11.61 48.12
CA THR A 660 -9.84 -11.21 49.50
C THR A 660 -8.80 -10.09 49.53
N ASP A 661 -8.96 -9.14 50.46
CA ASP A 661 -8.00 -8.04 50.72
C ASP A 661 -8.00 -7.62 52.20
N ASP A 662 -6.95 -6.93 52.67
CA ASP A 662 -6.83 -6.41 54.04
C ASP A 662 -6.04 -5.09 54.18
N ILE A 663 -6.26 -4.37 55.29
CA ILE A 663 -5.71 -3.03 55.60
C ILE A 663 -5.53 -2.81 57.11
N GLU A 664 -4.44 -2.19 57.55
CA GLU A 664 -4.18 -1.76 58.94
C GLU A 664 -4.58 -0.29 59.21
N VAL A 665 -5.06 -0.01 60.43
CA VAL A 665 -5.47 1.33 60.89
C VAL A 665 -4.81 1.67 62.25
N LEU A 666 -4.30 2.90 62.41
CA LEU A 666 -3.66 3.45 63.63
C LEU A 666 -4.25 4.82 64.05
N THR A 667 -3.99 5.31 65.29
CA THR A 667 -4.65 6.52 65.88
C THR A 667 -3.74 7.44 66.73
N VAL A 668 -3.83 8.79 66.63
CA VAL A 668 -2.85 9.78 67.20
C VAL A 668 -3.48 11.13 67.72
N PRO A 669 -3.00 11.79 68.82
CA PRO A 669 -3.67 12.95 69.48
C PRO A 669 -3.34 14.42 69.02
N ASN A 670 -4.07 15.41 69.58
CA ASN A 670 -4.15 16.85 69.19
C ASN A 670 -3.55 17.86 70.25
N SER A 671 -3.48 19.19 69.98
CA SER A 671 -2.91 20.23 70.91
C SER A 671 -3.34 21.72 70.66
N PRO A 672 -3.49 22.60 71.69
CA PRO A 672 -3.90 24.04 71.60
C PRO A 672 -2.77 25.13 71.64
N PHE A 673 -3.03 26.39 71.24
CA PHE A 673 -2.09 27.55 71.36
C PHE A 673 -2.76 28.95 71.47
N SER A 674 -1.99 30.07 71.52
CA SER A 674 -2.51 31.46 71.53
C SER A 674 -1.59 32.54 70.87
N LEU A 675 -2.11 33.76 70.62
CA LEU A 675 -1.53 34.88 69.84
C LEU A 675 -1.25 36.22 70.57
N GLY A 676 -1.90 36.54 71.71
CA GLY A 676 -1.67 37.80 72.46
C GLY A 676 -2.76 38.89 72.34
N PRO A 677 -2.53 40.11 72.89
CA PRO A 677 -3.55 41.17 73.07
C PRO A 677 -3.56 42.29 72.00
N ASP A 678 -4.57 43.16 72.05
CA ASP A 678 -4.89 44.21 71.07
C ASP A 678 -4.04 45.51 71.17
N THR A 679 -3.89 46.31 70.09
CA THR A 679 -2.93 47.47 70.00
C THR A 679 -3.39 48.68 69.14
N LEU A 680 -2.77 49.87 69.33
CA LEU A 680 -3.01 51.18 68.66
C LEU A 680 -1.69 51.82 68.14
N VAL A 681 -1.68 52.46 66.95
CA VAL A 681 -0.43 52.83 66.21
C VAL A 681 -0.47 54.18 65.39
N CYS A 682 0.69 54.75 65.08
CA CYS A 682 1.01 55.83 64.11
C CYS A 682 0.34 55.67 62.71
N PRO A 683 -0.46 56.58 62.08
CA PRO A 683 -0.99 56.35 60.73
C PRO A 683 0.10 56.07 59.69
N GLY A 684 -0.20 55.18 58.75
CA GLY A 684 0.75 54.73 57.72
C GLY A 684 1.85 53.78 58.20
N SER A 685 1.95 53.50 59.50
CA SER A 685 2.97 52.60 60.07
C SER A 685 2.57 51.12 59.99
N ASN A 686 3.56 50.24 59.93
CA ASN A 686 3.39 48.78 59.93
C ASN A 686 3.58 48.18 61.34
N TYR A 687 2.73 47.22 61.74
CA TYR A 687 2.81 46.49 63.01
C TYR A 687 2.79 44.97 62.78
N THR A 688 3.45 44.16 63.63
CA THR A 688 3.58 42.70 63.40
C THR A 688 3.10 41.86 64.58
N ILE A 689 2.20 40.92 64.28
CA ILE A 689 1.67 39.89 65.19
C ILE A 689 2.53 38.63 65.08
N PHE A 690 2.72 37.88 66.19
CA PHE A 690 3.54 36.67 66.26
C PHE A 690 2.78 35.50 66.91
N GLY A 691 3.09 34.27 66.51
CA GLY A 691 2.59 33.02 67.07
C GLY A 691 3.72 32.01 67.36
N PRO A 692 3.46 30.94 68.15
CA PRO A 692 4.49 30.04 68.65
C PRO A 692 5.16 29.18 67.57
N SER A 693 6.49 29.19 67.56
CA SER A 693 7.34 28.52 66.56
C SER A 693 7.28 26.98 66.57
N ALA A 694 6.70 26.36 67.60
CA ALA A 694 6.57 24.91 67.73
C ALA A 694 5.59 24.31 66.70
N LEU A 695 4.51 25.02 66.36
CA LEU A 695 3.53 24.58 65.38
C LEU A 695 4.01 24.85 63.93
N LYS A 696 3.38 24.19 62.97
CA LYS A 696 3.69 24.29 61.53
C LYS A 696 2.43 24.56 60.70
N PHE A 697 2.64 24.93 59.43
CA PHE A 697 1.57 25.22 58.46
C PHE A 697 0.56 26.26 58.98
N TYR A 698 1.08 27.42 59.38
CA TYR A 698 0.27 28.54 59.84
C TYR A 698 -0.64 29.06 58.72
N LYS A 699 -1.84 29.53 59.08
CA LYS A 699 -2.84 30.03 58.15
C LYS A 699 -3.63 31.16 58.81
N TRP A 700 -3.35 32.39 58.40
CA TRP A 700 -3.82 33.61 59.06
C TRP A 700 -5.04 34.21 58.36
N ASN A 701 -6.18 34.30 59.04
CA ASN A 701 -7.48 34.67 58.46
C ASN A 701 -7.83 33.80 57.23
N ASN A 702 -7.70 32.47 57.35
CA ASN A 702 -7.81 31.50 56.26
C ASN A 702 -6.76 31.59 55.13
N VAL A 703 -5.73 32.45 55.20
CA VAL A 703 -4.63 32.52 54.21
C VAL A 703 -3.36 31.83 54.72
N SER A 704 -2.93 30.75 54.07
CA SER A 704 -1.74 29.98 54.44
C SER A 704 -0.45 30.82 54.39
N SER A 705 0.45 30.59 55.35
CA SER A 705 1.72 31.30 55.54
C SER A 705 2.83 30.33 55.95
N ALA A 706 4.02 30.51 55.38
CA ALA A 706 5.23 29.84 55.86
C ALA A 706 5.74 30.42 57.19
N LEU A 707 5.28 31.62 57.57
CA LEU A 707 5.72 32.35 58.76
C LEU A 707 4.68 32.29 59.89
N ALA A 708 5.17 32.03 61.10
CA ALA A 708 4.43 32.16 62.35
C ALA A 708 4.26 33.64 62.80
N SER A 709 4.21 34.57 61.85
CA SER A 709 3.98 36.00 62.10
C SER A 709 3.25 36.64 60.92
N LYS A 710 2.63 37.81 61.16
CA LYS A 710 1.86 38.56 60.17
C LYS A 710 1.96 40.06 60.44
N THR A 711 2.48 40.80 59.47
CA THR A 711 2.52 42.27 59.48
C THR A 711 1.22 42.84 58.93
N VAL A 712 0.72 43.91 59.55
CA VAL A 712 -0.55 44.59 59.27
C VAL A 712 -0.38 46.10 59.36
N ASN A 713 -1.12 46.84 58.54
CA ASN A 713 -1.03 48.30 58.42
C ASN A 713 -2.42 48.98 58.28
N VAL A 714 -3.47 48.24 58.64
CA VAL A 714 -4.87 48.66 58.64
C VAL A 714 -5.49 48.17 59.95
N ALA A 715 -6.47 48.91 60.49
CA ALA A 715 -7.20 48.50 61.68
C ALA A 715 -8.07 47.25 61.41
N GLY A 716 -8.16 46.32 62.36
CA GLY A 716 -9.00 45.13 62.23
C GLY A 716 -8.58 43.91 63.05
N LYS A 717 -9.38 42.83 62.94
CA LYS A 717 -9.21 41.57 63.68
C LYS A 717 -8.57 40.45 62.85
N TYR A 718 -7.58 39.79 63.43
CA TYR A 718 -6.74 38.76 62.86
C TYR A 718 -6.86 37.44 63.65
N TRP A 719 -6.59 36.31 63.00
CA TRP A 719 -6.63 34.97 63.63
C TRP A 719 -5.74 33.97 62.89
N ALA A 720 -5.36 32.86 63.52
CA ALA A 720 -4.51 31.82 62.95
C ALA A 720 -5.05 30.40 63.15
N GLU A 721 -4.85 29.53 62.16
CA GLU A 721 -4.89 28.07 62.21
C GLU A 721 -3.46 27.51 62.08
N ALA A 722 -3.10 26.44 62.79
CA ALA A 722 -1.78 25.78 62.70
C ALA A 722 -1.84 24.32 63.19
N TYR A 723 -0.80 23.52 62.88
CA TYR A 723 -0.78 22.06 63.10
C TYR A 723 0.36 21.60 64.02
N ASN A 724 0.13 20.49 64.74
CA ASN A 724 1.15 19.81 65.55
C ASN A 724 2.09 18.93 64.69
N SER A 725 3.11 18.33 65.32
CA SER A 725 4.10 17.46 64.67
C SER A 725 3.54 16.15 64.08
N PHE A 726 2.29 15.80 64.40
CA PHE A 726 1.58 14.61 63.90
C PHE A 726 0.53 14.95 62.82
N GLY A 727 0.37 16.23 62.46
CA GLY A 727 -0.54 16.67 61.40
C GLY A 727 -1.98 16.98 61.84
N CYS A 728 -2.27 17.12 63.13
CA CYS A 728 -3.60 17.49 63.65
C CYS A 728 -3.69 19.02 64.00
N PRO A 729 -4.81 19.73 63.71
CA PRO A 729 -4.92 21.21 63.71
C PRO A 729 -5.29 21.91 65.05
N SER A 730 -5.20 23.26 65.08
CA SER A 730 -5.32 24.16 66.25
C SER A 730 -5.55 25.66 65.87
N TYR A 731 -6.08 26.55 66.76
CA TYR A 731 -6.61 27.90 66.39
C TYR A 731 -6.58 29.03 67.50
N ASP A 732 -6.40 30.35 67.18
CA ASP A 732 -6.62 31.55 68.07
C ASP A 732 -6.73 32.97 67.36
N THR A 733 -7.06 34.11 68.04
CA THR A 733 -7.43 35.47 67.48
C THR A 733 -6.94 36.76 68.24
N VAL A 734 -6.74 37.93 67.57
CA VAL A 734 -6.29 39.27 68.12
C VAL A 734 -6.67 40.52 67.23
N ASN A 735 -6.61 41.79 67.68
CA ASN A 735 -7.12 43.00 66.93
C ASN A 735 -6.31 44.36 67.07
N ILE A 736 -6.34 45.27 66.07
CA ILE A 736 -5.40 46.44 65.90
C ILE A 736 -6.09 47.78 65.43
N SER A 737 -5.51 48.98 65.69
CA SER A 737 -6.08 50.35 65.40
C SER A 737 -5.05 51.51 65.17
N PHE A 738 -5.48 52.74 64.74
CA PHE A 738 -4.60 53.89 64.31
C PHE A 738 -5.09 55.36 64.63
N TYR A 739 -4.19 56.37 64.58
CA TYR A 739 -4.44 57.84 64.74
C TYR A 739 -4.67 58.65 63.41
N PRO A 740 -5.07 59.96 63.44
CA PRO A 740 -5.27 60.85 62.25
C PRO A 740 -4.02 61.66 61.78
N SER A 741 -4.12 62.43 60.68
CA SER A 741 -3.00 63.13 59.99
C SER A 741 -3.28 64.62 59.67
N SER A 742 -2.20 65.42 59.58
CA SER A 742 -2.17 66.82 59.06
C SER A 742 -1.67 66.88 57.59
N ALA A 743 -1.79 68.05 56.93
CA ALA A 743 -1.27 68.30 55.57
C ALA A 743 -1.06 69.80 55.26
N PHE A 744 0.01 70.14 54.53
CA PHE A 744 0.32 71.47 53.98
C PHE A 744 0.81 71.33 52.53
N SER A 745 1.02 72.44 51.80
CA SER A 745 1.69 72.40 50.49
C SER A 745 2.45 73.69 50.15
N LEU A 746 3.44 73.58 49.24
CA LEU A 746 4.27 74.66 48.69
C LEU A 746 3.71 75.31 47.41
N GLY A 747 2.70 74.70 46.76
CA GLY A 747 2.13 75.17 45.49
C GLY A 747 2.50 74.30 44.29
N ALA A 748 2.39 74.88 43.09
CA ALA A 748 2.62 74.17 41.82
C ALA A 748 3.99 74.51 41.22
N ASP A 749 4.48 73.61 40.35
CA ASP A 749 5.75 73.73 39.64
C ASP A 749 5.87 75.03 38.81
N LEU A 750 7.10 75.55 38.70
CA LEU A 750 7.42 76.84 38.10
C LEU A 750 8.27 76.70 36.83
N GLY A 751 8.11 77.64 35.90
CA GLY A 751 8.85 77.70 34.64
C GLY A 751 9.18 79.14 34.24
N PHE A 752 10.41 79.35 33.79
CA PHE A 752 10.94 80.66 33.37
C PHE A 752 11.61 80.56 31.99
N CYS A 753 11.89 81.72 31.36
CA CYS A 753 12.68 81.83 30.14
C CYS A 753 14.01 82.55 30.43
N ASP A 754 15.09 82.01 29.90
CA ASP A 754 16.48 82.53 29.90
C ASP A 754 17.18 82.66 31.27
N ASP A 755 16.59 83.30 32.29
CA ASP A 755 17.14 83.44 33.66
C ASP A 755 16.09 83.18 34.77
N ILE A 756 16.54 82.87 36.00
CA ILE A 756 15.68 82.64 37.20
C ILE A 756 16.08 83.59 38.34
N ASN A 757 15.09 84.18 39.02
CA ASN A 757 15.22 84.79 40.34
C ASN A 757 13.85 84.84 41.03
N TYR A 758 13.60 83.98 42.02
CA TYR A 758 12.27 83.81 42.65
C TYR A 758 12.35 83.41 44.14
N THR A 759 11.27 83.56 44.91
CA THR A 759 11.22 83.17 46.33
C THR A 759 9.97 82.35 46.67
N ILE A 760 10.19 81.17 47.26
CA ILE A 760 9.19 80.20 47.70
C ILE A 760 8.90 80.42 49.20
N VAL A 761 7.65 80.21 49.63
CA VAL A 761 7.16 80.52 50.99
C VAL A 761 6.51 79.28 51.62
N GLY A 762 6.94 78.89 52.82
CA GLY A 762 6.37 77.76 53.58
C GLY A 762 5.16 78.13 54.44
N PRO A 763 4.50 77.14 55.10
CA PRO A 763 3.38 77.38 56.01
C PRO A 763 3.83 78.12 57.29
N VAL A 764 2.90 78.75 58.01
CA VAL A 764 3.18 79.48 59.26
C VAL A 764 2.75 78.68 60.48
N GLY A 765 3.65 78.50 61.44
CA GLY A 765 3.33 78.02 62.80
C GLY A 765 3.80 76.61 63.16
N GLU A 766 4.56 75.95 62.29
CA GLU A 766 5.09 74.61 62.53
C GLU A 766 6.30 74.63 63.47
N LYS A 767 6.60 73.49 64.10
CA LYS A 767 7.59 73.41 65.18
C LYS A 767 9.03 73.43 64.68
N GLU A 768 9.29 72.76 63.56
CA GLU A 768 10.60 72.70 62.89
C GLU A 768 10.39 72.74 61.37
N TYR A 769 11.36 73.33 60.65
CA TYR A 769 11.38 73.50 59.20
C TYR A 769 12.74 73.07 58.64
N LEU A 770 12.77 72.32 57.54
CA LEU A 770 14.02 71.95 56.85
C LEU A 770 13.82 71.86 55.32
N TRP A 771 14.51 72.75 54.59
CA TRP A 771 14.50 72.81 53.13
C TRP A 771 15.51 71.87 52.47
N SER A 772 15.35 71.68 51.16
CA SER A 772 16.22 70.89 50.28
C SER A 772 17.69 71.34 50.23
N ASP A 773 17.96 72.62 50.46
CA ASP A 773 19.32 73.20 50.57
C ASP A 773 19.92 73.04 51.99
N SER A 774 19.19 72.39 52.90
CA SER A 774 19.44 72.31 54.35
C SER A 774 19.25 73.62 55.13
N SER A 775 18.64 74.65 54.56
CA SER A 775 18.20 75.82 55.32
C SER A 775 16.96 75.54 56.17
N THR A 776 16.78 76.28 57.26
CA THR A 776 15.70 76.07 58.25
C THR A 776 14.79 77.29 58.43
N ASN A 777 14.89 78.27 57.52
CA ASN A 777 13.97 79.41 57.46
C ASN A 777 12.62 78.98 56.86
N GLN A 778 11.55 79.74 57.11
CA GLN A 778 10.24 79.47 56.51
C GLN A 778 10.25 79.57 54.97
N ASN A 779 11.10 80.43 54.40
CA ASN A 779 11.10 80.80 52.98
C ASN A 779 12.47 80.58 52.34
N LEU A 780 12.50 80.27 51.04
CA LEU A 780 13.71 79.97 50.27
C LEU A 780 13.74 80.78 48.96
N THR A 781 14.82 81.52 48.71
CA THR A 781 15.07 82.24 47.45
C THR A 781 15.96 81.40 46.53
N ILE A 782 15.64 81.39 45.23
CA ILE A 782 16.25 80.53 44.22
C ILE A 782 16.61 81.32 42.94
N ASP A 783 17.70 80.90 42.30
CA ASP A 783 18.29 81.47 41.08
C ASP A 783 18.59 80.41 40.01
N THR A 784 18.22 79.15 40.27
CA THR A 784 18.65 77.97 39.53
C THR A 784 17.52 76.96 39.37
N VAL A 785 17.64 76.05 38.40
CA VAL A 785 16.67 74.97 38.16
C VAL A 785 16.86 73.81 39.13
N GLY A 786 15.76 73.19 39.55
CA GLY A 786 15.80 72.03 40.45
C GLY A 786 14.47 71.72 41.15
N ILE A 787 14.45 70.59 41.85
CA ILE A 787 13.34 70.21 42.74
C ILE A 787 13.70 70.67 44.15
N TYR A 788 12.96 71.65 44.65
CA TYR A 788 13.05 72.12 46.03
C TYR A 788 12.00 71.41 46.89
N TYR A 789 12.25 71.27 48.18
CA TYR A 789 11.32 70.61 49.10
C TYR A 789 11.42 71.18 50.50
N LEU A 790 10.32 71.09 51.25
CA LEU A 790 10.25 71.45 52.66
C LEU A 790 9.78 70.23 53.48
N LYS A 791 10.50 69.91 54.54
CA LYS A 791 10.04 69.07 55.65
C LYS A 791 9.56 69.96 56.80
N ILE A 792 8.54 69.49 57.53
CA ILE A 792 8.11 70.02 58.82
C ILE A 792 7.91 68.89 59.85
N VAL A 793 7.85 69.25 61.12
CA VAL A 793 7.45 68.35 62.23
C VAL A 793 6.33 69.01 63.03
N ASP A 794 5.29 68.24 63.37
CA ASP A 794 4.17 68.73 64.19
C ASP A 794 4.40 68.55 65.70
N ASP A 795 3.48 69.07 66.52
CA ASP A 795 3.55 68.93 67.98
C ASP A 795 3.43 67.47 68.48
N ASN A 796 2.87 66.56 67.66
CA ASN A 796 2.77 65.13 67.96
C ASN A 796 4.02 64.34 67.53
N MET A 797 5.08 65.03 67.07
CA MET A 797 6.32 64.45 66.52
C MET A 797 6.12 63.59 65.27
N CYS A 798 5.13 63.92 64.43
CA CYS A 798 4.96 63.36 63.10
C CYS A 798 5.65 64.25 62.05
N GLU A 799 6.45 63.63 61.16
CA GLU A 799 7.11 64.34 60.06
C GLU A 799 6.21 64.43 58.81
N PHE A 800 6.17 65.59 58.16
CA PHE A 800 5.50 65.82 56.89
C PHE A 800 6.44 66.49 55.87
N ARG A 801 6.19 66.33 54.56
CA ARG A 801 7.06 66.85 53.49
C ARG A 801 6.27 67.16 52.21
N ASP A 802 6.59 68.28 51.55
CA ASP A 802 6.12 68.61 50.20
C ASP A 802 7.26 69.12 49.29
N THR A 803 7.03 69.16 47.97
CA THR A 803 8.02 69.42 46.90
C THR A 803 7.48 70.37 45.83
N VAL A 804 8.35 71.18 45.23
CA VAL A 804 8.05 71.98 44.03
C VAL A 804 9.24 71.96 43.07
N ASN A 805 8.99 71.78 41.78
CA ASN A 805 10.00 71.72 40.72
C ASN A 805 10.09 73.05 39.96
N VAL A 806 11.30 73.47 39.58
CA VAL A 806 11.55 74.73 38.89
C VAL A 806 12.39 74.50 37.64
N THR A 807 11.89 75.00 36.51
CA THR A 807 12.41 74.73 35.16
C THR A 807 12.74 76.01 34.39
N LEU A 808 13.63 75.88 33.41
CA LEU A 808 14.10 76.97 32.57
C LEU A 808 14.11 76.53 31.11
N SER A 809 13.52 77.34 30.24
CA SER A 809 13.60 77.21 28.78
C SER A 809 14.44 78.36 28.21
N GLN A 810 15.07 78.16 27.05
CA GLN A 810 15.72 79.25 26.32
C GLN A 810 14.77 79.84 25.28
N SER A 811 14.81 81.16 25.11
CA SER A 811 14.11 81.83 24.01
C SER A 811 14.70 81.41 22.65
N PRO A 812 13.86 81.19 21.62
CA PRO A 812 14.32 80.61 20.36
C PRO A 812 15.22 81.57 19.56
N THR A 813 16.32 81.09 18.98
CA THR A 813 17.17 81.93 18.12
C THR A 813 16.63 82.00 16.69
N ILE A 814 16.10 83.16 16.28
CA ILE A 814 15.67 83.45 14.90
C ILE A 814 16.60 84.44 14.18
N SER A 815 16.58 84.40 12.85
CA SER A 815 17.27 85.36 11.98
C SER A 815 16.50 85.56 10.67
N LEU A 816 16.49 86.78 10.17
CA LEU A 816 15.94 87.13 8.85
C LEU A 816 17.00 87.08 7.73
N GLY A 817 18.19 86.55 8.02
CA GLY A 817 19.37 86.60 7.16
C GLY A 817 20.23 87.84 7.38
N ALA A 818 21.27 87.99 6.55
CA ALA A 818 22.15 89.16 6.56
C ALA A 818 21.58 90.29 5.69
N GLU A 819 21.83 91.55 6.08
CA GLU A 819 21.34 92.75 5.38
C GLU A 819 21.58 92.67 3.86
N THR A 820 20.50 92.76 3.09
CA THR A 820 20.46 92.41 1.67
C THR A 820 19.97 93.58 0.82
N LYS A 821 20.48 93.62 -0.42
CA LYS A 821 20.22 94.68 -1.40
C LYS A 821 19.35 94.15 -2.54
N ILE A 822 18.14 94.69 -2.66
CA ILE A 822 17.25 94.41 -3.80
C ILE A 822 17.55 95.38 -4.95
N PRO A 823 17.58 94.91 -6.22
CA PRO A 823 17.69 95.80 -7.38
C PRO A 823 16.43 96.67 -7.52
N ALA A 824 16.52 97.77 -8.27
CA ALA A 824 15.50 98.83 -8.31
C ALA A 824 14.05 98.39 -8.62
N SER A 825 13.87 97.24 -9.30
CA SER A 825 12.57 96.64 -9.63
C SER A 825 12.36 95.21 -9.08
N GLY A 826 13.15 94.81 -8.07
CA GLY A 826 13.08 93.47 -7.45
C GLY A 826 12.10 93.36 -6.27
N VAL A 827 11.77 92.12 -5.92
CA VAL A 827 11.00 91.71 -4.73
C VAL A 827 11.85 90.72 -3.92
N LEU A 828 11.73 90.70 -2.60
CA LEU A 828 12.40 89.75 -1.70
C LEU A 828 11.42 89.18 -0.68
N ASP A 829 11.55 87.89 -0.38
CA ASP A 829 10.75 87.20 0.62
C ASP A 829 11.58 87.01 1.90
N LEU A 830 11.05 87.47 3.04
CA LEU A 830 11.65 87.35 4.36
C LEU A 830 10.92 86.31 5.20
N THR A 831 11.65 85.50 5.98
CA THR A 831 11.08 84.58 6.97
C THR A 831 12.08 84.35 8.11
N PRO A 832 11.63 84.23 9.38
CA PRO A 832 12.48 83.85 10.51
C PRO A 832 12.71 82.33 10.63
N GLY A 833 12.16 81.53 9.71
CA GLY A 833 12.05 80.07 9.83
C GLY A 833 10.64 79.63 10.22
N SER A 834 10.39 78.32 10.15
CA SER A 834 9.06 77.73 10.32
C SER A 834 8.85 77.06 11.68
N GLY A 835 7.58 76.80 12.03
CA GLY A 835 7.19 76.01 13.21
C GLY A 835 6.97 76.82 14.49
N PHE A 836 6.97 78.14 14.45
CA PHE A 836 6.65 78.98 15.61
C PHE A 836 5.13 79.03 15.87
N LYS A 837 4.76 79.21 17.15
CA LYS A 837 3.37 79.26 17.62
C LYS A 837 2.64 80.53 17.18
N SER A 838 3.39 81.60 16.95
CA SER A 838 2.91 82.84 16.33
C SER A 838 4.04 83.63 15.68
N TYR A 839 3.68 84.46 14.69
CA TYR A 839 4.54 85.43 14.01
C TYR A 839 3.86 86.81 14.11
N THR A 840 4.62 87.86 14.39
CA THR A 840 4.15 89.25 14.39
C THR A 840 5.20 90.14 13.73
N TRP A 841 4.95 90.58 12.50
CA TRP A 841 5.86 91.45 11.74
C TRP A 841 5.62 92.93 12.02
N SER A 842 6.65 93.77 11.83
CA SER A 842 6.57 95.24 11.92
C SER A 842 5.59 95.89 10.93
N THR A 843 5.18 95.15 9.89
CA THR A 843 4.12 95.53 8.93
C THR A 843 2.70 95.23 9.43
N GLY A 844 2.55 94.58 10.59
CA GLY A 844 1.27 94.06 11.09
C GLY A 844 0.86 92.70 10.49
N ALA A 845 1.67 92.11 9.61
CA ALA A 845 1.44 90.76 9.10
C ALA A 845 1.71 89.70 10.18
N SER A 846 1.03 88.55 10.09
CA SER A 846 1.19 87.39 10.99
C SER A 846 1.49 86.07 10.25
N THR A 847 1.94 86.18 8.99
CA THR A 847 2.35 85.05 8.15
C THR A 847 3.79 84.62 8.44
N GLU A 848 4.15 83.39 8.11
CA GLU A 848 5.53 82.87 8.25
C GLU A 848 6.51 83.52 7.26
N ILE A 849 6.00 84.03 6.13
CA ILE A 849 6.76 84.75 5.09
C ILE A 849 6.15 86.15 4.90
N LEU A 850 7.01 87.16 4.70
CA LEU A 850 6.66 88.54 4.34
C LEU A 850 7.41 88.94 3.06
N GLN A 851 6.68 89.32 2.00
CA GLN A 851 7.29 89.87 0.77
C GLN A 851 7.53 91.37 0.91
N VAL A 852 8.68 91.86 0.45
CA VAL A 852 9.10 93.28 0.55
C VAL A 852 9.69 93.80 -0.77
N THR A 853 9.39 95.06 -1.10
CA THR A 853 9.72 95.69 -2.39
C THR A 853 10.55 96.96 -2.28
N ASP A 854 10.70 97.51 -1.08
CA ASP A 854 11.20 98.87 -0.85
C ASP A 854 12.20 98.94 0.31
N THR A 855 12.95 100.05 0.39
CA THR A 855 13.95 100.26 1.43
C THR A 855 13.27 100.45 2.78
N GLY A 856 13.63 99.64 3.77
CA GLY A 856 13.06 99.72 5.10
C GLY A 856 13.72 98.76 6.10
N ARG A 857 13.44 98.98 7.39
CA ARG A 857 13.75 98.03 8.45
C ARG A 857 12.51 97.16 8.69
N TYR A 858 12.64 95.87 8.45
CA TYR A 858 11.59 94.89 8.68
C TYR A 858 12.00 94.02 9.87
N SER A 859 11.06 93.75 10.77
CA SER A 859 11.32 92.90 11.94
C SER A 859 10.15 92.00 12.25
N VAL A 860 10.42 90.94 12.99
CA VAL A 860 9.42 89.95 13.42
C VAL A 860 9.69 89.51 14.85
N THR A 861 8.63 89.45 15.64
CA THR A 861 8.62 88.72 16.91
C THR A 861 7.93 87.38 16.69
N VAL A 862 8.53 86.31 17.20
CA VAL A 862 7.93 84.97 17.24
C VAL A 862 7.78 84.50 18.69
N VAL A 863 6.88 83.55 18.92
CA VAL A 863 6.75 82.82 20.19
C VAL A 863 6.81 81.32 19.88
N ASP A 864 7.49 80.55 20.71
CA ASP A 864 7.61 79.09 20.55
C ASP A 864 6.45 78.33 21.23
N VAL A 865 6.52 76.99 21.26
CA VAL A 865 5.53 76.15 21.93
C VAL A 865 5.52 76.34 23.45
N ASN A 866 6.70 76.54 24.06
CA ASN A 866 6.92 76.68 25.50
C ASN A 866 6.46 78.05 26.03
N GLY A 867 6.35 79.05 25.15
CA GLY A 867 5.91 80.42 25.46
C GLY A 867 7.03 81.45 25.54
N CYS A 868 8.28 81.05 25.28
CA CYS A 868 9.40 81.98 25.19
C CYS A 868 9.37 82.70 23.84
N SER A 869 9.78 83.97 23.81
CA SER A 869 9.61 84.85 22.65
C SER A 869 10.93 85.43 22.16
N ALA A 870 11.06 85.59 20.85
CA ALA A 870 12.29 86.11 20.23
C ALA A 870 12.02 87.11 19.12
N TYR A 871 13.00 87.97 18.86
CA TYR A 871 12.92 89.08 17.93
C TYR A 871 14.09 89.05 16.95
N ALA A 872 13.83 89.24 15.67
CA ALA A 872 14.86 89.50 14.66
C ALA A 872 14.46 90.67 13.76
N GLU A 873 15.44 91.43 13.31
CA GLU A 873 15.26 92.52 12.37
C GLU A 873 16.32 92.50 11.25
N ILE A 874 15.95 93.05 10.10
CA ILE A 874 16.82 93.21 8.94
C ILE A 874 16.55 94.56 8.28
N TYR A 875 17.61 95.24 7.86
CA TYR A 875 17.51 96.39 6.97
C TYR A 875 17.65 95.94 5.52
N ILE A 876 16.63 96.18 4.70
CA ILE A 876 16.66 95.94 3.26
C ILE A 876 16.94 97.28 2.58
N ASN A 877 18.01 97.31 1.78
CA ASN A 877 18.54 98.54 1.20
C ASN A 877 18.50 98.47 -0.33
N LYS A 878 17.49 99.09 -0.96
CA LYS A 878 17.32 99.12 -2.42
C LYS A 878 18.51 99.85 -3.06
N THR A 879 19.25 99.17 -3.92
CA THR A 879 20.48 99.76 -4.49
C THR A 879 20.16 100.93 -5.41
N ALA A 880 20.84 102.05 -5.20
CA ALA A 880 20.80 103.19 -6.11
C ALA A 880 21.26 102.78 -7.52
N GLU A 881 20.70 103.45 -8.53
CA GLU A 881 20.87 103.07 -9.94
C GLU A 881 22.32 103.18 -10.43
N LEU A 882 22.70 102.27 -11.34
CA LEU A 882 23.92 102.35 -12.16
C LEU A 882 23.84 103.54 -13.12
N ASN A 883 24.12 104.73 -12.62
CA ASN A 883 24.17 105.95 -13.42
C ASN A 883 25.46 106.01 -14.26
N TYR A 884 25.29 106.14 -15.57
CA TYR A 884 26.37 106.39 -16.52
C TYR A 884 26.42 107.88 -16.84
N ILE A 885 27.57 108.53 -16.65
CA ILE A 885 27.82 109.90 -17.13
C ILE A 885 29.00 109.84 -18.09
N ASN A 886 28.75 110.12 -19.37
CA ASN A 886 29.73 110.01 -20.45
C ASN A 886 30.47 108.66 -20.54
N GLY A 887 29.78 107.56 -20.21
CA GLY A 887 30.29 106.18 -20.31
C GLY A 887 30.97 105.65 -19.04
N VAL A 888 31.59 106.53 -18.25
CA VAL A 888 32.36 106.14 -17.06
C VAL A 888 31.43 105.60 -15.96
N ARG A 889 31.79 104.44 -15.39
CA ARG A 889 31.10 103.83 -14.24
C ARG A 889 31.78 104.22 -12.92
N TYR A 890 31.02 104.69 -11.94
CA TYR A 890 31.52 104.98 -10.59
C TYR A 890 30.43 104.82 -9.51
N SER A 891 30.89 104.71 -8.27
CA SER A 891 30.10 104.56 -7.04
C SER A 891 30.80 105.31 -5.91
N VAL A 892 30.05 106.09 -5.11
CA VAL A 892 30.59 106.76 -3.90
C VAL A 892 29.71 106.43 -2.72
N TYR A 893 30.28 105.83 -1.69
CA TYR A 893 29.55 105.31 -0.54
C TYR A 893 30.46 105.13 0.71
N PRO A 894 29.88 104.98 1.92
CA PRO A 894 28.52 105.36 2.25
C PRO A 894 28.34 106.89 2.06
N ASN A 895 27.10 107.33 1.86
CA ASN A 895 26.76 108.74 1.78
C ASN A 895 25.35 108.91 2.38
N PRO A 896 25.20 109.39 3.62
CA PRO A 896 26.24 109.99 4.50
C PRO A 896 27.38 109.05 4.96
N VAL A 897 28.48 109.63 5.43
CA VAL A 897 29.69 108.94 5.93
C VAL A 897 30.13 109.50 7.28
N ASN A 898 30.74 108.65 8.14
CA ASN A 898 31.18 109.03 9.49
C ASN A 898 32.61 108.57 9.86
N ASP A 899 33.38 107.95 8.96
CA ASP A 899 34.75 107.52 9.23
C ASP A 899 35.59 107.41 7.94
N LEU A 900 35.20 106.51 7.04
CA LEU A 900 35.88 106.23 5.77
C LEU A 900 34.92 106.37 4.59
N LEU A 901 35.25 107.26 3.66
CA LEU A 901 34.53 107.46 2.40
C LEU A 901 35.18 106.60 1.31
N HIS A 902 34.39 105.73 0.67
CA HIS A 902 34.84 104.91 -0.44
C HIS A 902 34.43 105.56 -1.77
N ILE A 903 35.39 105.69 -2.67
CA ILE A 903 35.18 106.14 -4.04
C ILE A 903 35.71 105.03 -4.94
N GLU A 904 34.81 104.32 -5.61
CA GLU A 904 35.11 103.19 -6.49
C GLU A 904 34.62 103.46 -7.91
N GLY A 905 35.34 103.00 -8.92
CA GLY A 905 34.94 103.16 -10.32
C GLY A 905 35.73 102.30 -11.28
N GLY A 906 35.34 102.35 -12.55
CA GLY A 906 35.96 101.59 -13.62
C GLY A 906 37.42 101.99 -13.88
N SER A 907 38.11 101.16 -14.66
CA SER A 907 39.50 101.36 -15.10
C SER A 907 39.74 102.70 -15.80
N GLU A 908 38.70 103.35 -16.31
CA GLU A 908 38.74 104.69 -16.92
C GLU A 908 39.13 105.81 -15.93
N LEU A 909 39.00 105.61 -14.62
CA LEU A 909 39.44 106.58 -13.60
C LEU A 909 40.92 106.41 -13.16
N THR A 910 41.68 105.48 -13.75
CA THR A 910 43.03 105.08 -13.27
C THR A 910 44.16 106.12 -13.41
N LYS A 911 43.86 107.36 -13.78
CA LYS A 911 44.82 108.49 -13.86
C LYS A 911 44.19 109.81 -13.41
N SER A 912 43.28 109.79 -12.44
CA SER A 912 42.60 111.01 -12.00
C SER A 912 43.22 111.64 -10.76
N ALA A 913 42.91 112.92 -10.56
CA ALA A 913 43.14 113.60 -9.30
C ALA A 913 41.81 113.74 -8.55
N ILE A 914 41.72 113.22 -7.33
CA ILE A 914 40.63 113.52 -6.41
C ILE A 914 40.98 114.74 -5.58
N SER A 915 39.98 115.60 -5.35
CA SER A 915 39.96 116.57 -4.28
C SER A 915 38.62 116.51 -3.54
N ILE A 916 38.64 116.67 -2.22
CA ILE A 916 37.44 116.98 -1.45
C ILE A 916 37.54 118.44 -1.03
N MET A 917 36.51 119.22 -1.33
CA MET A 917 36.33 120.59 -0.87
C MET A 917 35.27 120.64 0.23
N ASP A 918 35.45 121.52 1.21
CA ASP A 918 34.37 121.89 2.12
C ASP A 918 33.31 122.78 1.43
N ALA A 919 32.23 123.10 2.15
CA ALA A 919 31.15 123.95 1.65
C ALA A 919 31.58 125.40 1.30
N LEU A 920 32.79 125.83 1.69
CA LEU A 920 33.38 127.13 1.34
C LEU A 920 34.31 127.04 0.11
N GLY A 921 34.46 125.85 -0.48
CA GLY A 921 35.32 125.61 -1.65
C GLY A 921 36.79 125.42 -1.32
N LYS A 922 37.17 125.32 -0.03
CA LYS A 922 38.54 125.04 0.37
C LYS A 922 38.80 123.54 0.27
N THR A 923 39.82 123.16 -0.49
CA THR A 923 40.30 121.77 -0.55
C THR A 923 40.79 121.31 0.82
N VAL A 924 40.12 120.28 1.38
CA VAL A 924 40.48 119.63 2.66
C VAL A 924 41.22 118.31 2.45
N TYR A 925 41.02 117.66 1.29
CA TYR A 925 41.77 116.47 0.88
C TYR A 925 42.13 116.60 -0.61
N SER A 926 43.32 116.13 -1.02
CA SER A 926 43.62 115.94 -2.44
C SER A 926 44.67 114.86 -2.68
N ASN A 927 44.37 113.95 -3.59
CA ASN A 927 45.31 112.98 -4.13
C ASN A 927 45.38 113.13 -5.66
N ARG A 928 46.58 113.34 -6.21
CA ARG A 928 46.80 113.48 -7.68
C ARG A 928 47.06 112.15 -8.39
N SER A 929 46.87 111.03 -7.69
CA SER A 929 47.13 109.67 -8.15
C SER A 929 45.98 108.72 -7.74
N PHE A 930 44.73 109.12 -8.03
CA PHE A 930 43.57 108.27 -7.83
C PHE A 930 43.51 107.21 -8.94
N ASN A 931 43.48 105.94 -8.52
CA ASN A 931 43.57 104.77 -9.39
C ASN A 931 42.22 104.03 -9.52
N GLY A 932 41.08 104.70 -9.31
CA GLY A 932 39.74 104.10 -9.44
C GLY A 932 39.21 103.35 -8.21
N ASN A 933 40.00 103.16 -7.15
CA ASN A 933 39.49 102.78 -5.83
C ASN A 933 40.31 103.50 -4.73
N GLU A 934 39.64 104.24 -3.86
CA GLU A 934 40.26 105.03 -2.80
C GLU A 934 39.35 105.12 -1.57
N LYS A 935 39.97 105.06 -0.39
CA LYS A 935 39.31 105.13 0.90
C LYS A 935 39.85 106.35 1.64
N ILE A 936 39.06 107.41 1.66
CA ILE A 936 39.45 108.69 2.25
C ILE A 936 38.97 108.67 3.70
N ASN A 937 39.91 108.71 4.65
CA ASN A 937 39.58 108.94 6.04
C ASN A 937 39.06 110.38 6.16
N VAL A 938 37.82 110.51 6.60
CA VAL A 938 37.10 111.77 6.75
C VAL A 938 36.89 112.15 8.23
N LYS A 939 37.31 111.30 9.17
CA LYS A 939 37.03 111.39 10.62
C LYS A 939 37.55 112.65 11.33
N GLU A 940 38.56 113.31 10.76
CA GLU A 940 39.11 114.57 11.27
C GLU A 940 38.52 115.81 10.56
N LEU A 941 37.60 115.62 9.60
CA LEU A 941 36.83 116.70 9.01
C LEU A 941 35.60 117.00 9.91
N PRO A 942 35.19 118.27 10.07
CA PRO A 942 33.92 118.58 10.71
C PRO A 942 32.73 117.92 10.02
N ALA A 943 31.69 117.57 10.79
CA ALA A 943 30.41 117.15 10.22
C ALA A 943 29.81 118.29 9.34
N GLY A 944 29.33 117.96 8.15
CA GLY A 944 28.90 118.95 7.17
C GLY A 944 28.74 118.41 5.75
N LEU A 945 28.46 119.29 4.79
CA LEU A 945 28.37 118.96 3.37
C LEU A 945 29.70 119.24 2.66
N TYR A 946 30.23 118.23 1.98
CA TYR A 946 31.48 118.27 1.26
C TYR A 946 31.27 117.97 -0.22
N ARG A 947 32.16 118.45 -1.08
CA ARG A 947 32.14 118.22 -2.52
C ARG A 947 33.39 117.46 -2.94
N VAL A 948 33.19 116.22 -3.34
CA VAL A 948 34.21 115.38 -3.99
C VAL A 948 34.26 115.80 -5.46
N ILE A 949 35.45 116.12 -5.94
CA ILE A 949 35.74 116.44 -7.34
C ILE A 949 36.82 115.48 -7.84
N ILE A 950 36.49 114.70 -8.87
CA ILE A 950 37.39 113.76 -9.55
C ILE A 950 37.74 114.36 -10.92
N SER A 951 39.02 114.58 -11.18
CA SER A 951 39.51 115.22 -12.40
C SER A 951 40.29 114.24 -13.28
N VAL A 952 39.84 114.01 -14.52
CA VAL A 952 40.60 113.30 -15.57
C VAL A 952 40.91 114.30 -16.68
N ASP A 953 42.20 114.51 -16.96
CA ASP A 953 42.67 115.53 -17.90
C ASP A 953 41.97 116.88 -17.66
N ASP A 954 41.35 117.48 -18.68
CA ASP A 954 40.61 118.76 -18.60
C ASP A 954 39.16 118.65 -18.06
N LYS A 955 38.73 117.49 -17.54
CA LYS A 955 37.33 117.22 -17.18
C LYS A 955 37.15 116.89 -15.70
N THR A 956 36.17 117.54 -15.07
CA THR A 956 35.83 117.36 -13.65
C THR A 956 34.46 116.72 -13.46
N LEU A 957 34.41 115.62 -12.71
CA LEU A 957 33.21 115.03 -12.14
C LEU A 957 33.04 115.57 -10.71
N SER A 958 31.87 116.12 -10.38
CA SER A 958 31.59 116.70 -9.05
C SER A 958 30.38 116.04 -8.41
N LEU A 959 30.52 115.57 -7.16
CA LEU A 959 29.47 114.92 -6.39
C LEU A 959 29.53 115.36 -4.91
N ASN A 960 28.36 115.48 -4.27
CA ASN A 960 28.27 115.95 -2.89
C ASN A 960 28.22 114.75 -1.92
N VAL A 961 28.94 114.83 -0.80
CA VAL A 961 28.99 113.83 0.27
C VAL A 961 28.66 114.51 1.60
N VAL A 962 27.80 113.88 2.40
CA VAL A 962 27.47 114.35 3.75
C VAL A 962 28.34 113.64 4.77
N ILE A 963 29.04 114.39 5.62
CA ILE A 963 29.85 113.88 6.72
C ILE A 963 29.09 114.08 8.03
N THR A 964 28.95 113.01 8.84
CA THR A 964 28.03 112.95 10.00
C THR A 964 28.65 112.26 11.21
N HIS A 965 29.71 112.85 11.76
CA HIS A 965 30.26 112.50 13.10
C HIS A 965 29.42 113.15 14.21
#